data_AF-A0AAP0H206-F1
#
_entry.id   AF-A0AAP0H206-F1
#
_cell.length_a   1.000
_cell.length_b   1.000
_cell.length_c   1.000
_cell.angle_alpha   90.00
_cell.angle_beta   90.00
_cell.angle_gamma   90.00
#
_symmetry.space_group_name_H-M   'P 1'
#
loop_
_entity.id
_entity.type
_entity.pdbx_description
1 polymer ?
#
loop_
_entity_poly.entity_id
_entity_poly.type
_entity_poly.pdbx_seq_one_letter_code
_entity_poly.pdbx_strand_id
1 'polypeptide(L)'
;MIYRKISLKTSKFHLKTLRWLQKNSVKKIGVEVEDIGRHIKENCYIADANNTVVAKRWDNKFEDEFRTELDIQFKHKHKHIIGLVGYCNEMDEKIIVYEHTSKGSLDIYLKHSTLKWMERLRICIDIASALEFLHEGDVMLNKVVHRDINSHSIFLNDAWVAKISNFELDSLSPDMKHINDDPQYKQGLLIGKSDIYSFGVILFEILCGGLAWVEGGEGNKSQSLATLARHCYEQEKVDEMVFEGIKKQIVPQSLATFVDIGYECLHEDGHERPEAIEVTIQLKKALEFQEDYEVWECKLPEEYEEIIQLSEKPDIYHTEKKKDIYKKLYNGILIATNKDIYKKLYNGILNATNKVWFKLSENGEANKMISATMFSYENRESHKWRSLHKSRFRAVAQMLDISNLKIQITIDTQFLSPNVAYGVYMVFKFCDPNIFPSTRMYMNMEYRNGAETLHSYFATWRDDEWMMIELYRFVNHKDDVVLKFLLDSFSRYYCRSGAIYFEGVEFRAIKNVAREDIKNLGAVQRPTVNEEIFKRSEPDNMDDKTQLYTSIELNGKKHLMLSAKKVLRNSPPKLEPFRFIPSADSRFQDVAELLPEQIFRINYKIETQMLSPFTEYACYLVFKVSKKSRGLYCPVKVRDLLHRNKKENKIIYFRSPAPLNQHDAFGVPKQREDGWMEVMVWNFNSKYDKLEKNYIPMNLKLITYEGTMSGLIICGLEFRPT
;
A
#
# COMPACT_ATOMS: atom_id res chain seq x y z
N MET A 1 -16.31 -48.55 5.71
CA MET A 1 -16.14 -47.55 6.78
C MET A 1 -14.65 -47.40 7.15
N ILE A 2 -13.78 -47.13 6.17
CA ILE A 2 -12.31 -47.00 6.38
C ILE A 2 -11.82 -45.76 5.61
N TYR A 3 -12.41 -44.61 5.92
CA TYR A 3 -11.80 -43.31 5.63
C TYR A 3 -11.63 -42.60 6.98
N ARG A 4 -10.84 -43.20 7.87
CA ARG A 4 -10.27 -42.42 8.97
C ARG A 4 -9.11 -41.66 8.38
N LYS A 5 -9.25 -40.33 8.32
CA LYS A 5 -8.14 -39.36 8.19
C LYS A 5 -6.91 -39.95 8.86
N ILE A 6 -5.76 -39.94 8.19
CA ILE A 6 -4.46 -40.06 8.86
C ILE A 6 -4.41 -38.88 9.84
N SER A 7 -4.84 -39.14 11.08
CA SER A 7 -4.75 -38.21 12.18
C SER A 7 -3.28 -38.18 12.55
N LEU A 8 -2.64 -37.02 12.49
CA LEU A 8 -1.21 -36.78 12.79
C LEU A 8 -0.84 -37.01 14.28
N LYS A 9 -1.45 -37.99 14.93
CA LYS A 9 -0.98 -38.56 16.19
C LYS A 9 -0.14 -39.77 15.84
N THR A 10 1.08 -39.83 16.38
CA THR A 10 2.01 -40.94 16.16
C THR A 10 1.30 -42.28 16.41
N SER A 11 1.13 -43.08 15.35
CA SER A 11 0.27 -44.27 15.36
C SER A 11 1.06 -45.55 15.06
N LYS A 12 0.74 -46.65 15.74
CA LYS A 12 1.21 -47.99 15.32
C LYS A 12 0.34 -48.45 14.15
N PHE A 13 0.95 -48.69 13.00
CA PHE A 13 0.28 -49.18 11.80
C PHE A 13 0.38 -50.70 11.70
N HIS A 14 -0.72 -51.35 11.32
CA HIS A 14 -0.71 -52.74 10.92
C HIS A 14 -0.10 -52.87 9.51
N LEU A 15 0.69 -53.93 9.28
CA LEU A 15 1.36 -54.17 7.99
C LEU A 15 0.34 -54.30 6.84
N LYS A 16 -0.79 -54.95 7.11
CA LYS A 16 -1.91 -55.07 6.15
C LYS A 16 -2.43 -53.71 5.70
N THR A 17 -2.45 -52.72 6.61
CA THR A 17 -2.89 -51.36 6.33
C THR A 17 -1.89 -50.64 5.43
N LEU A 18 -0.59 -50.69 5.75
CA LEU A 18 0.44 -50.06 4.93
C LEU A 18 0.50 -50.65 3.51
N ARG A 19 0.45 -51.99 3.39
CA ARG A 19 0.40 -52.68 2.09
C ARG A 19 -0.86 -52.32 1.29
N TRP A 20 -2.01 -52.18 1.96
CA TRP A 20 -3.24 -51.74 1.31
C TRP A 20 -3.13 -50.29 0.81
N LEU A 21 -2.60 -49.38 1.63
CA LEU A 21 -2.42 -47.97 1.26
C LEU A 21 -1.42 -47.82 0.11
N GLN A 22 -0.30 -48.55 0.14
CA GLN A 22 0.68 -48.56 -0.95
C GLN A 22 0.06 -49.05 -2.27
N LYS A 23 -0.74 -50.13 -2.22
CA LYS A 23 -1.41 -50.68 -3.42
C LYS A 23 -2.48 -49.76 -4.01
N ASN A 24 -3.15 -48.95 -3.18
CA ASN A 24 -4.23 -48.04 -3.57
C ASN A 24 -3.79 -46.56 -3.62
N SER A 25 -2.48 -46.27 -3.55
CA SER A 25 -1.96 -44.91 -3.62
C SER A 25 -2.16 -44.31 -5.02
N VAL A 26 -2.68 -43.08 -5.06
CA VAL A 26 -3.04 -42.38 -6.32
C VAL A 26 -1.80 -42.00 -7.15
N LYS A 27 -0.65 -41.87 -6.49
CA LYS A 27 0.66 -41.62 -7.10
C LYS A 27 1.54 -42.87 -6.94
N LYS A 28 1.67 -43.68 -7.99
CA LYS A 28 2.83 -44.58 -8.15
C LYS A 28 4.00 -43.74 -8.65
N ILE A 29 4.66 -43.02 -7.75
CA ILE A 29 5.97 -42.43 -8.07
C ILE A 29 6.93 -43.62 -8.16
N GLY A 30 7.74 -43.63 -9.22
CA GLY A 30 8.69 -44.70 -9.52
C GLY A 30 9.69 -44.95 -8.39
N VAL A 31 10.37 -46.07 -8.49
CA VAL A 31 11.29 -46.67 -7.50
C VAL A 31 12.53 -45.79 -7.18
N GLU A 32 12.68 -44.63 -7.81
CA GLU A 32 13.65 -43.60 -7.38
C GLU A 32 13.06 -42.79 -6.23
N VAL A 33 12.97 -43.41 -5.06
CA VAL A 33 12.72 -42.68 -3.82
C VAL A 33 14.07 -42.28 -3.27
N GLU A 34 14.28 -40.99 -3.00
CA GLU A 34 15.47 -40.50 -2.31
C GLU A 34 15.73 -41.35 -1.05
N ASP A 35 16.97 -41.83 -0.88
CA ASP A 35 17.33 -42.72 0.22
C ASP A 35 17.28 -41.98 1.56
N ILE A 36 16.20 -42.16 2.32
CA ILE A 36 16.03 -41.60 3.69
C ILE A 36 16.89 -42.37 4.72
N GLY A 37 18.10 -42.82 4.38
CA GLY A 37 18.97 -43.60 5.27
C GLY A 37 19.71 -44.74 4.59
N ARG A 38 20.63 -45.38 5.34
CA ARG A 38 21.63 -46.32 4.79
C ARG A 38 21.25 -47.78 5.01
N HIS A 39 20.39 -48.08 5.97
CA HIS A 39 20.05 -49.44 6.41
C HIS A 39 18.69 -49.95 5.86
N ILE A 40 18.35 -49.50 4.65
CA ILE A 40 17.01 -49.57 4.05
C ILE A 40 16.91 -50.73 3.05
N LYS A 41 15.76 -51.43 3.05
CA LYS A 41 15.36 -52.38 2.01
C LYS A 41 14.67 -51.69 0.84
N GLU A 42 13.79 -50.74 1.14
CA GLU A 42 13.07 -49.91 0.17
C GLU A 42 12.41 -48.70 0.87
N ASN A 43 12.23 -47.60 0.14
CA ASN A 43 11.36 -46.50 0.53
C ASN A 43 10.11 -46.52 -0.36
N CYS A 44 8.95 -46.12 0.19
CA CYS A 44 7.74 -45.95 -0.61
C CYS A 44 6.91 -44.75 -0.17
N TYR A 45 6.40 -44.02 -1.16
CA TYR A 45 5.41 -42.97 -0.93
C TYR A 45 4.03 -43.60 -0.74
N ILE A 46 3.35 -43.20 0.32
CA ILE A 46 1.96 -43.58 0.57
C ILE A 46 1.13 -42.30 0.51
N ALA A 47 0.18 -42.24 -0.42
CA ALA A 47 -0.63 -41.05 -0.64
C ALA A 47 -2.13 -41.38 -0.67
N ASP A 48 -2.93 -40.63 0.10
CA ASP A 48 -4.38 -40.55 -0.05
C ASP A 48 -4.80 -39.21 -0.68
N ALA A 49 -6.10 -38.96 -0.80
CA ALA A 49 -6.62 -37.74 -1.43
C ALA A 49 -6.19 -36.43 -0.74
N ASN A 50 -5.72 -36.48 0.51
CA ASN A 50 -5.43 -35.30 1.33
C ASN A 50 -4.01 -35.27 1.93
N ASN A 51 -3.30 -36.40 1.99
CA ASN A 51 -1.98 -36.49 2.63
C ASN A 51 -1.03 -37.40 1.85
N THR A 52 0.26 -37.02 1.83
CA THR A 52 1.37 -37.88 1.38
C THR A 52 2.29 -38.12 2.57
N VAL A 53 2.75 -39.35 2.74
CA VAL A 53 3.74 -39.76 3.75
C VAL A 53 4.80 -40.63 3.11
N VAL A 54 5.96 -40.76 3.75
CA VAL A 54 7.04 -41.63 3.28
C VAL A 54 7.24 -42.77 4.26
N ALA A 55 7.18 -44.01 3.76
CA ALA A 55 7.40 -45.21 4.54
C ALA A 55 8.79 -45.79 4.21
N LYS A 56 9.66 -45.77 5.22
CA LYS A 56 11.02 -46.28 5.20
C LYS A 56 11.05 -47.70 5.76
N ARG A 57 11.38 -48.69 4.92
CA ARG A 57 11.42 -50.11 5.30
C ARG A 57 12.85 -50.54 5.59
N TRP A 58 13.08 -51.07 6.80
CA TRP A 58 14.40 -51.40 7.30
C TRP A 58 14.82 -52.85 7.03
N ASP A 59 16.12 -53.10 6.89
CA ASP A 59 16.64 -54.46 6.96
C ASP A 59 16.59 -55.00 8.40
N ASN A 60 16.21 -56.27 8.54
CA ASN A 60 16.05 -56.90 9.84
C ASN A 60 17.37 -57.08 10.59
N LYS A 61 18.51 -56.96 9.88
CA LYS A 61 19.85 -57.00 10.46
C LYS A 61 20.15 -55.79 11.35
N PHE A 62 19.41 -54.69 11.20
CA PHE A 62 19.64 -53.42 11.90
C PHE A 62 18.49 -53.11 12.88
N GLU A 63 18.21 -54.05 13.79
CA GLU A 63 17.14 -53.91 14.80
C GLU A 63 17.43 -52.79 15.80
N ASP A 64 18.68 -52.68 16.25
CA ASP A 64 19.06 -51.73 17.30
C ASP A 64 19.04 -50.29 16.76
N GLU A 65 19.44 -50.10 15.52
CA GLU A 65 19.39 -48.83 14.79
C GLU A 65 17.94 -48.41 14.54
N PHE A 66 17.09 -49.35 14.10
CA PHE A 66 15.65 -49.10 13.95
C PHE A 66 15.01 -48.66 15.27
N ARG A 67 15.32 -49.33 16.38
CA ARG A 67 14.81 -48.96 17.72
C ARG A 67 15.33 -47.60 18.17
N THR A 68 16.60 -47.31 17.90
CA THR A 68 17.24 -46.06 18.27
C THR A 68 16.63 -44.88 17.52
N GLU A 69 16.51 -44.97 16.19
CA GLU A 69 15.86 -43.91 15.41
C GLU A 69 14.41 -43.71 15.86
N LEU A 70 13.66 -44.80 16.06
CA LEU A 70 12.29 -44.74 16.52
C LEU A 70 12.16 -44.05 17.90
N ASP A 71 13.03 -44.40 18.86
CA ASP A 71 13.02 -43.83 20.22
C ASP A 71 13.38 -42.33 20.21
N ILE A 72 14.39 -41.94 19.43
CA ILE A 72 14.77 -40.52 19.27
C ILE A 72 13.59 -39.74 18.70
N GLN A 73 12.98 -40.23 17.61
CA GLN A 73 11.86 -39.58 16.92
C GLN A 73 10.56 -39.53 17.75
N PHE A 74 10.35 -40.48 18.67
CA PHE A 74 9.25 -40.43 19.63
C PHE A 74 9.42 -39.29 20.64
N LYS A 75 10.64 -39.11 21.14
CA LYS A 75 10.99 -38.22 22.25
C LYS A 75 11.28 -36.79 21.80
N HIS A 76 11.89 -36.60 20.64
CA HIS A 76 12.43 -35.32 20.17
C HIS A 76 11.63 -34.76 19.00
N LYS A 77 10.58 -33.97 19.31
CA LYS A 77 9.72 -33.35 18.31
C LYS A 77 10.03 -31.87 18.15
N HIS A 78 10.47 -31.48 16.96
CA HIS A 78 10.80 -30.11 16.62
C HIS A 78 10.34 -29.76 15.20
N LYS A 79 10.04 -28.48 14.93
CA LYS A 79 9.59 -28.03 13.61
C LYS A 79 10.61 -28.25 12.48
N HIS A 80 11.89 -28.33 12.82
CA HIS A 80 13.02 -28.55 11.91
C HIS A 80 13.62 -29.96 12.05
N ILE A 81 12.88 -30.91 12.62
CA ILE A 81 13.18 -32.34 12.59
C ILE A 81 12.06 -33.02 11.83
N ILE A 82 12.39 -34.01 10.99
CA ILE A 82 11.40 -34.73 10.19
C ILE A 82 10.36 -35.39 11.09
N GLY A 83 9.08 -35.13 10.84
CA GLY A 83 7.98 -35.54 11.69
C GLY A 83 7.63 -37.01 11.55
N LEU A 84 7.66 -37.75 12.67
CA LEU A 84 7.19 -39.12 12.76
C LEU A 84 5.66 -39.21 12.74
N VAL A 85 5.11 -39.82 11.68
CA VAL A 85 3.67 -40.11 11.53
C VAL A 85 3.31 -41.42 12.22
N GLY A 86 4.17 -42.44 12.15
CA GLY A 86 3.96 -43.71 12.83
C GLY A 86 4.96 -44.79 12.45
N TYR A 87 4.71 -46.02 12.88
CA TYR A 87 5.62 -47.14 12.64
C TYR A 87 4.89 -48.48 12.54
N CYS A 88 5.54 -49.47 11.94
CA CYS A 88 5.11 -50.86 11.88
C CYS A 88 6.27 -51.76 12.34
N ASN A 89 5.95 -52.72 13.22
CA ASN A 89 6.84 -53.80 13.63
C ASN A 89 5.99 -55.07 13.75
N GLU A 90 5.78 -55.75 12.62
CA GLU A 90 4.92 -56.94 12.50
C GLU A 90 5.50 -57.93 11.48
N MET A 91 5.44 -59.24 11.77
CA MET A 91 5.80 -60.31 10.82
C MET A 91 7.15 -60.08 10.12
N ASP A 92 8.18 -59.75 10.91
CA ASP A 92 9.54 -59.44 10.45
C ASP A 92 9.64 -58.23 9.50
N GLU A 93 8.65 -57.34 9.52
CA GLU A 93 8.67 -56.07 8.81
C GLU A 93 8.83 -54.91 9.80
N LYS A 94 9.83 -54.07 9.52
CA LYS A 94 10.15 -52.86 10.27
C LYS A 94 10.00 -51.65 9.37
N ILE A 95 9.02 -50.79 9.65
CA ILE A 95 8.72 -49.64 8.81
C ILE A 95 8.54 -48.41 9.71
N ILE A 96 9.23 -47.31 9.37
CA ILE A 96 8.98 -46.00 9.98
C ILE A 96 8.29 -45.12 8.93
N VAL A 97 7.23 -44.42 9.33
CA VAL A 97 6.44 -43.56 8.45
C VAL A 97 6.65 -42.11 8.87
N TYR A 98 7.22 -41.32 7.97
CA TYR A 98 7.50 -39.89 8.15
C TYR A 98 6.52 -39.03 7.37
N GLU A 99 6.43 -37.77 7.75
CA GLU A 99 5.81 -36.74 6.92
C GLU A 99 6.53 -36.63 5.57
N HIS A 100 5.81 -36.14 4.56
CA HIS A 100 6.37 -35.93 3.23
C HIS A 100 6.97 -34.54 3.07
N THR A 101 8.22 -34.48 2.61
CA THR A 101 8.94 -33.28 2.19
C THR A 101 9.04 -33.26 0.67
N SER A 102 8.29 -32.35 0.04
CA SER A 102 8.05 -32.34 -1.41
C SER A 102 9.23 -31.90 -2.27
N LYS A 103 10.21 -31.20 -1.70
CA LYS A 103 11.41 -30.77 -2.42
C LYS A 103 12.55 -31.78 -2.30
N GLY A 104 12.43 -32.79 -1.44
CA GLY A 104 13.51 -33.75 -1.24
C GLY A 104 14.69 -33.18 -0.46
N SER A 105 15.87 -33.75 -0.66
CA SER A 105 17.09 -33.40 0.08
C SER A 105 17.80 -32.13 -0.44
N LEU A 106 18.58 -31.49 0.43
CA LEU A 106 19.24 -30.20 0.17
C LEU A 106 20.34 -30.29 -0.90
N ASP A 107 21.07 -31.39 -0.96
CA ASP A 107 22.17 -31.64 -1.90
C ASP A 107 21.77 -31.41 -3.38
N ILE A 108 20.51 -31.71 -3.71
CA ILE A 108 19.92 -31.52 -5.04
C ILE A 108 19.93 -30.03 -5.47
N TYR A 109 19.85 -29.10 -4.52
CA TYR A 109 19.67 -27.67 -4.80
C TYR A 109 20.93 -26.83 -4.64
N LEU A 110 22.03 -27.40 -4.14
CA LEU A 110 23.27 -26.65 -3.86
C LEU A 110 23.77 -25.90 -5.09
N LYS A 111 23.72 -26.54 -6.28
CA LYS A 111 24.13 -25.98 -7.58
C LYS A 111 23.02 -25.22 -8.32
N HIS A 112 21.82 -25.12 -7.75
CA HIS A 112 20.68 -24.49 -8.42
C HIS A 112 20.59 -23.01 -8.06
N SER A 113 20.56 -22.14 -9.08
CA SER A 113 20.34 -20.70 -8.91
C SER A 113 18.92 -20.35 -8.45
N THR A 114 17.99 -21.32 -8.49
CA THR A 114 16.63 -21.17 -7.96
C THR A 114 16.61 -21.04 -6.44
N LEU A 115 17.60 -21.60 -5.75
CA LEU A 115 17.78 -21.45 -4.31
C LEU A 115 18.63 -20.20 -4.07
N LYS A 116 17.96 -19.06 -3.88
CA LYS A 116 18.59 -17.74 -3.67
C LYS A 116 19.24 -17.63 -2.30
N TRP A 117 20.07 -16.60 -2.13
CA TRP A 117 20.89 -16.44 -0.92
C TRP A 117 20.07 -16.28 0.38
N MET A 118 18.97 -15.51 0.39
CA MET A 118 18.13 -15.39 1.58
C MET A 118 17.52 -16.74 2.01
N GLU A 119 17.06 -17.55 1.06
CA GLU A 119 16.54 -18.89 1.32
C GLU A 119 17.65 -19.81 1.86
N ARG A 120 18.87 -19.72 1.33
CA ARG A 120 20.05 -20.45 1.86
C ARG A 120 20.31 -20.12 3.33
N LEU A 121 20.33 -18.82 3.68
CA LEU A 121 20.48 -18.38 5.08
C LEU A 121 19.38 -18.93 5.99
N ARG A 122 18.11 -18.93 5.53
CA ARG A 122 16.98 -19.48 6.29
C ARG A 122 17.12 -20.99 6.51
N ILE A 123 17.55 -21.74 5.50
CA ILE A 123 17.86 -23.17 5.63
C ILE A 123 18.95 -23.39 6.70
N CYS A 124 20.03 -22.62 6.68
CA CYS A 124 21.07 -22.72 7.71
C CYS A 124 20.52 -22.44 9.11
N ILE A 125 19.68 -21.42 9.28
CA ILE A 125 19.05 -21.09 10.56
C ILE A 125 18.13 -22.22 11.04
N ASP A 126 17.37 -22.84 10.14
CA ASP A 126 16.50 -23.97 10.44
C ASP A 126 17.31 -25.18 10.95
N ILE A 127 18.44 -25.49 10.29
CA ILE A 127 19.38 -26.55 10.70
C ILE A 127 19.99 -26.24 12.07
N ALA A 128 20.52 -25.02 12.25
CA ALA A 128 21.12 -24.59 13.51
C ALA A 128 20.12 -24.67 14.68
N SER A 129 18.86 -24.26 14.44
CA SER A 129 17.78 -24.35 15.42
C SER A 129 17.42 -25.80 15.78
N ALA A 130 17.52 -26.75 14.85
CA ALA A 130 17.32 -28.16 15.16
C ALA A 130 18.48 -28.73 15.99
N LEU A 131 19.73 -28.37 15.66
CA LEU A 131 20.90 -28.78 16.43
C LEU A 131 20.90 -28.21 17.84
N GLU A 132 20.54 -26.94 18.00
CA GLU A 132 20.33 -26.29 19.30
C GLU A 132 19.37 -27.12 20.17
N PHE A 133 18.20 -27.47 19.63
CA PHE A 133 17.22 -28.30 20.32
C PHE A 133 17.76 -29.70 20.70
N LEU A 134 18.52 -30.36 19.81
CA LEU A 134 19.09 -31.68 20.07
C LEU A 134 20.21 -31.64 21.12
N HIS A 135 21.01 -30.56 21.12
CA HIS A 135 22.22 -30.44 21.94
C HIS A 135 21.99 -29.84 23.32
N GLU A 136 20.93 -29.04 23.49
CA GLU A 136 20.61 -28.36 24.76
C GLU A 136 20.14 -29.37 25.82
N GLY A 137 19.27 -30.32 25.44
CA GLY A 137 18.68 -31.33 26.35
C GLY A 137 17.80 -30.69 27.43
N ASP A 138 16.56 -31.16 27.61
CA ASP A 138 15.71 -30.72 28.72
C ASP A 138 15.89 -31.65 29.94
N VAL A 139 15.45 -31.24 31.13
CA VAL A 139 15.47 -32.05 32.38
C VAL A 139 14.80 -33.43 32.19
N MET A 140 13.93 -33.56 31.18
CA MET A 140 13.22 -34.80 30.80
C MET A 140 13.81 -35.52 29.58
N LEU A 141 14.71 -34.90 28.81
CA LEU A 141 15.24 -35.40 27.53
C LEU A 141 16.78 -35.31 27.51
N ASN A 142 17.44 -36.47 27.46
CA ASN A 142 18.90 -36.54 27.34
C ASN A 142 19.38 -35.85 26.05
N LYS A 143 20.54 -35.18 26.12
CA LYS A 143 21.24 -34.61 24.96
C LYS A 143 21.41 -35.67 23.85
N VAL A 144 21.04 -35.31 22.62
CA VAL A 144 21.18 -36.15 21.44
C VAL A 144 22.29 -35.58 20.55
N VAL A 145 23.26 -36.44 20.20
CA VAL A 145 24.24 -36.14 19.16
C VAL A 145 23.79 -36.89 17.91
N HIS A 146 23.60 -36.18 16.80
CA HIS A 146 23.04 -36.74 15.57
C HIS A 146 24.04 -37.65 14.84
N ARG A 147 25.31 -37.24 14.76
CA ARG A 147 26.45 -38.00 14.22
C ARG A 147 26.45 -38.27 12.71
N ASP A 148 25.45 -37.78 11.98
CA ASP A 148 25.33 -37.93 10.52
C ASP A 148 24.69 -36.71 9.85
N ILE A 149 25.12 -35.53 10.29
CA ILE A 149 24.68 -34.27 9.71
C ILE A 149 25.40 -34.08 8.37
N ASN A 150 24.64 -34.12 7.27
CA ASN A 150 25.13 -33.91 5.91
C ASN A 150 23.99 -33.36 5.03
N SER A 151 24.28 -32.88 3.83
CA SER A 151 23.26 -32.30 2.94
C SER A 151 22.17 -33.28 2.49
N HIS A 152 22.41 -34.60 2.53
CA HIS A 152 21.40 -35.62 2.21
C HIS A 152 20.44 -35.87 3.38
N SER A 153 20.87 -35.63 4.63
CA SER A 153 20.02 -35.74 5.82
C SER A 153 19.19 -34.48 6.11
N ILE A 154 19.28 -33.45 5.24
CA ILE A 154 18.46 -32.23 5.32
C ILE A 154 17.38 -32.25 4.23
N PHE A 155 16.12 -32.43 4.63
CA PHE A 155 14.98 -32.38 3.72
C PHE A 155 14.31 -31.01 3.68
N LEU A 156 13.76 -30.67 2.52
CA LEU A 156 13.11 -29.40 2.23
C LEU A 156 11.63 -29.60 1.86
N ASN A 157 10.76 -28.75 2.40
CA ASN A 157 9.35 -28.73 2.01
C ASN A 157 9.06 -27.66 0.92
N ASP A 158 7.80 -27.53 0.51
CA ASP A 158 7.37 -26.56 -0.51
C ASP A 158 7.75 -25.11 -0.20
N ALA A 159 7.87 -24.76 1.08
CA ALA A 159 8.23 -23.44 1.56
C ALA A 159 9.74 -23.26 1.84
N TRP A 160 10.58 -24.20 1.39
CA TRP A 160 12.03 -24.23 1.65
C TRP A 160 12.43 -24.31 3.13
N VAL A 161 11.52 -24.80 3.99
CA VAL A 161 11.84 -25.04 5.40
C VAL A 161 12.64 -26.33 5.52
N ALA A 162 13.77 -26.27 6.21
CA ALA A 162 14.67 -27.40 6.39
C ALA A 162 14.26 -28.29 7.57
N LYS A 163 14.43 -29.60 7.40
CA LYS A 163 14.15 -30.63 8.41
C LYS A 163 15.25 -31.68 8.43
N ILE A 164 15.85 -31.90 9.60
CA ILE A 164 16.86 -32.94 9.82
C ILE A 164 16.20 -34.32 9.91
N SER A 165 16.76 -35.31 9.23
CA SER A 165 16.38 -36.73 9.26
C SER A 165 17.59 -37.64 9.49
N ASN A 166 17.39 -38.97 9.46
CA ASN A 166 18.45 -39.98 9.49
C ASN A 166 19.21 -40.04 10.83
N PHE A 167 18.47 -40.30 11.91
CA PHE A 167 19.05 -40.56 13.24
C PHE A 167 19.56 -42.01 13.40
N GLU A 168 19.89 -42.66 12.28
CA GLU A 168 20.45 -44.02 12.27
C GLU A 168 21.91 -43.96 12.71
N LEU A 169 22.27 -44.72 13.74
CA LEU A 169 23.65 -44.81 14.20
C LEU A 169 24.29 -46.10 13.66
N ASP A 170 25.39 -46.00 12.93
CA ASP A 170 26.33 -47.13 12.80
C ASP A 170 27.67 -46.72 13.40
N SER A 171 28.17 -47.48 14.38
CA SER A 171 29.46 -47.20 15.01
C SER A 171 30.66 -47.53 14.11
N LEU A 172 30.45 -48.14 12.93
CA LEU A 172 31.52 -48.71 12.10
C LEU A 172 31.38 -48.48 10.58
N SER A 173 30.50 -47.59 10.12
CA SER A 173 30.30 -47.40 8.66
C SER A 173 31.40 -46.52 8.00
N PRO A 174 32.05 -46.98 6.91
CA PRO A 174 33.10 -46.23 6.21
C PRO A 174 32.59 -45.01 5.41
N ASP A 175 31.28 -44.85 5.24
CA ASP A 175 30.65 -43.81 4.42
C ASP A 175 30.30 -42.51 5.18
N MET A 176 30.68 -42.36 6.45
CA MET A 176 30.43 -41.14 7.24
C MET A 176 31.36 -39.97 6.85
N LYS A 177 31.32 -39.53 5.59
CA LYS A 177 32.32 -38.63 4.99
C LYS A 177 32.48 -37.28 5.72
N HIS A 178 31.40 -36.70 6.26
CA HIS A 178 31.47 -35.42 6.97
C HIS A 178 32.06 -35.54 8.38
N ILE A 179 31.62 -36.53 9.17
CA ILE A 179 32.14 -36.75 10.53
C ILE A 179 33.53 -37.39 10.52
N ASN A 180 33.83 -38.22 9.50
CA ASN A 180 35.14 -38.82 9.32
C ASN A 180 36.20 -37.77 8.99
N ASP A 181 35.82 -36.56 8.57
CA ASP A 181 36.76 -35.46 8.36
C ASP A 181 37.04 -34.66 9.64
N ASP A 182 36.23 -34.81 10.70
CA ASP A 182 36.46 -34.18 11.99
C ASP A 182 37.76 -34.73 12.63
N PRO A 183 38.77 -33.87 12.88
CA PRO A 183 40.03 -34.28 13.50
C PRO A 183 39.86 -34.96 14.87
N GLN A 184 38.87 -34.56 15.67
CA GLN A 184 38.60 -35.14 16.99
C GLN A 184 37.83 -36.46 16.92
N TYR A 185 36.95 -36.61 15.92
CA TYR A 185 36.30 -37.89 15.66
C TYR A 185 37.34 -38.97 15.30
N LYS A 186 38.34 -38.63 14.47
CA LYS A 186 39.47 -39.53 14.14
C LYS A 186 40.28 -39.97 15.39
N GLN A 187 40.24 -39.18 16.46
CA GLN A 187 40.90 -39.48 17.73
C GLN A 187 39.98 -40.22 18.73
N GLY A 188 38.74 -40.55 18.35
CA GLY A 188 37.79 -41.31 19.16
C GLY A 188 36.93 -40.48 20.11
N LEU A 189 36.89 -39.15 19.97
CA LEU A 189 36.15 -38.24 20.85
C LEU A 189 34.82 -37.82 20.18
N LEU A 190 33.75 -38.59 20.42
CA LEU A 190 32.40 -38.31 19.91
C LEU A 190 31.60 -37.41 20.87
N ILE A 191 31.58 -36.09 20.60
CA ILE A 191 30.83 -35.09 21.38
C ILE A 191 29.91 -34.29 20.45
N GLY A 192 28.89 -33.59 20.98
CA GLY A 192 28.00 -32.69 20.21
C GLY A 192 28.73 -31.70 19.29
N LYS A 193 29.99 -31.37 19.59
CA LYS A 193 30.88 -30.54 18.76
C LYS A 193 31.22 -31.16 17.39
N SER A 194 31.02 -32.46 17.20
CA SER A 194 31.19 -33.13 15.90
C SER A 194 30.04 -32.82 14.93
N ASP A 195 28.82 -32.66 15.45
CA ASP A 195 27.68 -32.20 14.66
C ASP A 195 27.88 -30.73 14.24
N ILE A 196 28.49 -29.90 15.10
CA ILE A 196 28.85 -28.51 14.77
C ILE A 196 29.86 -28.47 13.63
N TYR A 197 30.90 -29.32 13.67
CA TYR A 197 31.86 -29.44 12.56
C TYR A 197 31.17 -29.84 11.26
N SER A 198 30.33 -30.88 11.32
CA SER A 198 29.59 -31.37 10.16
C SER A 198 28.64 -30.30 9.59
N PHE A 199 28.03 -29.50 10.46
CA PHE A 199 27.23 -28.35 10.06
C PHE A 199 28.08 -27.24 9.42
N GLY A 200 29.27 -26.97 9.94
CA GLY A 200 30.26 -26.09 9.30
C GLY A 200 30.54 -26.50 7.86
N VAL A 201 30.67 -27.80 7.57
CA VAL A 201 30.81 -28.31 6.20
C VAL A 201 29.60 -27.95 5.35
N ILE A 202 28.37 -28.18 5.86
CA ILE A 202 27.12 -27.83 5.15
C ILE A 202 27.04 -26.32 4.87
N LEU A 203 27.48 -25.45 5.79
CA LEU A 203 27.50 -24.01 5.56
C LEU A 203 28.34 -23.66 4.31
N PHE A 204 29.50 -24.28 4.16
CA PHE A 204 30.34 -24.10 2.97
C PHE A 204 29.79 -24.83 1.74
N GLU A 205 29.10 -25.97 1.87
CA GLU A 205 28.39 -26.59 0.73
C GLU A 205 27.32 -25.64 0.16
N ILE A 206 26.56 -25.00 1.05
CA ILE A 206 25.53 -24.02 0.71
C ILE A 206 26.14 -22.77 0.08
N LEU A 207 27.30 -22.30 0.56
CA LEU A 207 27.98 -21.12 0.03
C LEU A 207 28.60 -21.37 -1.35
N CYS A 208 29.25 -22.52 -1.52
CA CYS A 208 30.04 -22.84 -2.71
C CYS A 208 29.23 -23.54 -3.80
N GLY A 209 28.04 -24.04 -3.46
CA GLY A 209 27.24 -24.88 -4.34
C GLY A 209 27.95 -26.20 -4.68
N GLY A 210 28.83 -26.68 -3.80
CA GLY A 210 29.59 -27.92 -3.97
C GLY A 210 29.28 -28.90 -2.84
N LEU A 211 29.50 -30.19 -3.08
CA LEU A 211 29.43 -31.21 -2.01
C LEU A 211 30.75 -31.20 -1.21
N ALA A 212 30.78 -31.87 -0.07
CA ALA A 212 31.89 -31.93 0.88
C ALA A 212 33.26 -32.35 0.33
N TRP A 213 33.32 -32.84 -0.91
CA TRP A 213 34.56 -33.18 -1.60
C TRP A 213 34.64 -32.49 -2.95
N VAL A 214 35.76 -31.84 -3.21
CA VAL A 214 36.09 -31.31 -4.53
C VAL A 214 36.93 -32.35 -5.25
N GLU A 215 36.42 -32.88 -6.37
CA GLU A 215 37.20 -33.75 -7.25
C GLU A 215 38.43 -32.97 -7.74
N GLY A 216 39.62 -33.52 -7.51
CA GLY A 216 40.83 -32.97 -8.10
C GLY A 216 40.81 -33.16 -9.62
N GLY A 217 41.30 -32.17 -10.38
CA GLY A 217 41.59 -32.37 -11.80
C GLY A 217 42.59 -33.51 -12.03
N GLU A 218 42.76 -33.95 -13.28
CA GLU A 218 43.66 -35.07 -13.65
C GLU A 218 45.03 -34.95 -12.96
N GLY A 219 45.27 -35.80 -11.95
CA GLY A 219 46.54 -35.87 -11.19
C GLY A 219 46.49 -35.32 -9.75
N ASN A 220 45.44 -34.62 -9.32
CA ASN A 220 45.28 -34.14 -7.95
C ASN A 220 44.35 -35.04 -7.11
N LYS A 221 44.71 -35.27 -5.84
CA LYS A 221 43.84 -35.99 -4.89
C LYS A 221 42.61 -35.15 -4.57
N SER A 222 41.44 -35.78 -4.44
CA SER A 222 40.24 -35.13 -3.91
C SER A 222 40.53 -34.47 -2.56
N GLN A 223 40.11 -33.21 -2.41
CA GLN A 223 40.31 -32.44 -1.17
C GLN A 223 38.97 -32.26 -0.44
N SER A 224 39.01 -32.37 0.88
CA SER A 224 37.87 -32.07 1.74
C SER A 224 37.54 -30.59 1.66
N LEU A 225 36.25 -30.27 1.43
CA LEU A 225 35.74 -28.90 1.36
C LEU A 225 36.05 -28.14 2.65
N ALA A 226 36.04 -28.81 3.80
CA ALA A 226 36.40 -28.21 5.08
C ALA A 226 37.85 -27.70 5.09
N THR A 227 38.78 -28.49 4.54
CA THR A 227 40.20 -28.10 4.45
C THR A 227 40.38 -26.92 3.50
N LEU A 228 39.71 -26.98 2.33
CA LEU A 228 39.74 -25.91 1.34
C LEU A 228 39.15 -24.60 1.90
N ALA A 229 38.01 -24.67 2.58
CA ALA A 229 37.32 -23.53 3.17
C ALA A 229 38.19 -22.81 4.20
N ARG A 230 38.84 -23.55 5.12
CA ARG A 230 39.78 -22.98 6.08
C ARG A 230 40.97 -22.31 5.39
N HIS A 231 41.58 -22.98 4.42
CA HIS A 231 42.70 -22.42 3.67
C HIS A 231 42.30 -21.12 2.96
N CYS A 232 41.15 -21.10 2.30
CA CYS A 232 40.65 -19.89 1.64
C CYS A 232 40.29 -18.78 2.63
N TYR A 233 39.77 -19.11 3.82
CA TYR A 233 39.52 -18.15 4.88
C TYR A 233 40.81 -17.49 5.37
N GLU A 234 41.82 -18.29 5.73
CA GLU A 234 43.13 -17.80 6.19
C GLU A 234 43.88 -16.96 5.14
N GLN A 235 43.59 -17.18 3.86
CA GLN A 235 44.17 -16.44 2.73
C GLN A 235 43.30 -15.26 2.25
N GLU A 236 42.17 -14.97 2.92
CA GLU A 236 41.19 -13.94 2.52
C GLU A 236 40.63 -14.11 1.09
N LYS A 237 40.45 -15.37 0.66
CA LYS A 237 40.01 -15.76 -0.70
C LYS A 237 38.63 -16.43 -0.74
N VAL A 238 37.81 -16.26 0.29
CA VAL A 238 36.50 -16.93 0.37
C VAL A 238 35.54 -16.47 -0.74
N ASP A 239 35.66 -15.23 -1.21
CA ASP A 239 34.89 -14.69 -2.34
C ASP A 239 35.08 -15.51 -3.65
N GLU A 240 36.22 -16.18 -3.81
CA GLU A 240 36.52 -17.03 -4.96
C GLU A 240 35.74 -18.36 -4.91
N MET A 241 35.35 -18.80 -3.71
CA MET A 241 34.62 -20.05 -3.50
C MET A 241 33.10 -19.89 -3.69
N VAL A 242 32.58 -18.67 -3.56
CA VAL A 242 31.13 -18.40 -3.60
C VAL A 242 30.54 -18.85 -4.94
N PHE A 243 29.44 -19.61 -4.88
CA PHE A 243 28.73 -20.07 -6.06
C PHE A 243 28.30 -18.89 -6.94
N GLU A 244 28.70 -18.90 -8.21
CA GLU A 244 28.48 -17.79 -9.14
C GLU A 244 26.99 -17.41 -9.28
N GLY A 245 26.09 -18.39 -9.15
CA GLY A 245 24.64 -18.16 -9.22
C GLY A 245 24.07 -17.29 -8.10
N ILE A 246 24.77 -17.15 -6.97
CA ILE A 246 24.36 -16.33 -5.82
C ILE A 246 25.30 -15.16 -5.54
N LYS A 247 26.51 -15.14 -6.09
CA LYS A 247 27.56 -14.15 -5.78
C LYS A 247 27.11 -12.69 -5.85
N LYS A 248 26.32 -12.33 -6.86
CA LYS A 248 25.78 -10.95 -7.03
C LYS A 248 24.65 -10.59 -6.07
N GLN A 249 24.09 -11.57 -5.34
CA GLN A 249 23.01 -11.38 -4.39
C GLN A 249 23.55 -11.01 -3.01
N ILE A 250 24.75 -11.46 -2.65
CA ILE A 250 25.23 -11.45 -1.28
C ILE A 250 25.74 -10.06 -0.88
N VAL A 251 25.23 -9.53 0.25
CA VAL A 251 25.74 -8.32 0.88
C VAL A 251 27.06 -8.64 1.60
N PRO A 252 28.13 -7.81 1.46
CA PRO A 252 29.43 -8.10 2.06
C PRO A 252 29.39 -8.39 3.58
N GLN A 253 28.60 -7.65 4.35
CA GLN A 253 28.46 -7.87 5.80
C GLN A 253 27.74 -9.18 6.13
N SER A 254 26.78 -9.58 5.29
CA SER A 254 26.10 -10.87 5.41
C SER A 254 27.09 -12.01 5.13
N LEU A 255 27.89 -11.88 4.07
CA LEU A 255 28.91 -12.87 3.70
C LEU A 255 29.96 -13.04 4.81
N ALA A 256 30.55 -11.94 5.27
CA ALA A 256 31.57 -11.96 6.31
C ALA A 256 31.05 -12.66 7.58
N THR A 257 29.89 -12.25 8.08
CA THR A 257 29.28 -12.85 9.27
C THR A 257 29.00 -14.36 9.08
N PHE A 258 28.55 -14.77 7.89
CA PHE A 258 28.28 -16.18 7.57
C PHE A 258 29.55 -17.02 7.50
N VAL A 259 30.60 -16.46 6.89
CA VAL A 259 31.88 -17.13 6.68
C VAL A 259 32.65 -17.26 7.98
N ASP A 260 32.66 -16.22 8.82
CA ASP A 260 33.31 -16.21 10.13
C ASP A 260 32.77 -17.35 11.00
N ILE A 261 31.44 -17.44 11.15
CA ILE A 261 30.83 -18.51 11.96
C ILE A 261 31.03 -19.90 11.32
N GLY A 262 31.02 -19.99 9.98
CA GLY A 262 31.33 -21.23 9.28
C GLY A 262 32.74 -21.72 9.55
N TYR A 263 33.72 -20.81 9.55
CA TYR A 263 35.12 -21.10 9.86
C TYR A 263 35.29 -21.56 11.32
N GLU A 264 34.66 -20.87 12.27
CA GLU A 264 34.66 -21.27 13.69
C GLU A 264 34.09 -22.67 13.91
N CYS A 265 33.04 -23.06 13.17
CA CYS A 265 32.50 -24.43 13.22
C CYS A 265 33.52 -25.49 12.77
N LEU A 266 34.44 -25.14 11.86
CA LEU A 266 35.45 -26.04 11.29
C LEU A 266 36.76 -26.09 12.08
N HIS A 267 36.80 -25.53 13.29
CA HIS A 267 38.01 -25.52 14.12
C HIS A 267 38.51 -26.95 14.44
N GLU A 268 39.83 -27.16 14.44
CA GLU A 268 40.43 -28.49 14.69
C GLU A 268 40.19 -28.94 16.12
N ASP A 269 40.34 -28.02 17.07
CA ASP A 269 39.92 -28.24 18.45
C ASP A 269 38.42 -28.01 18.60
N GLY A 270 37.67 -29.07 18.92
CA GLY A 270 36.26 -29.07 19.23
C GLY A 270 35.87 -28.27 20.46
N HIS A 271 36.79 -27.94 21.37
CA HIS A 271 36.52 -27.04 22.49
C HIS A 271 36.36 -25.58 22.04
N GLU A 272 37.05 -25.19 20.98
CA GLU A 272 36.98 -23.83 20.40
C GLU A 272 35.82 -23.68 19.41
N ARG A 273 35.17 -24.78 19.01
CA ARG A 273 33.97 -24.72 18.16
C ARG A 273 32.82 -24.07 18.95
N PRO A 274 31.97 -23.27 18.31
CA PRO A 274 30.83 -22.62 18.95
C PRO A 274 29.77 -23.63 19.42
N GLU A 275 28.85 -23.18 20.27
CA GLU A 275 27.60 -23.90 20.54
C GLU A 275 26.57 -23.63 19.42
N ALA A 276 25.62 -24.55 19.21
CA ALA A 276 24.60 -24.39 18.17
C ALA A 276 23.79 -23.07 18.31
N ILE A 277 23.55 -22.61 19.53
CA ILE A 277 22.88 -21.33 19.81
C ILE A 277 23.68 -20.13 19.30
N GLU A 278 25.01 -20.14 19.44
CA GLU A 278 25.89 -19.08 18.96
C GLU A 278 25.88 -19.05 17.42
N VAL A 279 25.90 -20.22 16.79
CA VAL A 279 25.75 -20.35 15.34
C VAL A 279 24.41 -19.80 14.86
N THR A 280 23.31 -20.16 15.53
CA THR A 280 21.97 -19.61 15.25
C THR A 280 21.95 -18.08 15.34
N ILE A 281 22.60 -17.49 16.35
CA ILE A 281 22.67 -16.02 16.53
C ILE A 281 23.40 -15.36 15.36
N GLN A 282 24.58 -15.86 14.98
CA GLN A 282 25.35 -15.26 13.88
C GLN A 282 24.66 -15.43 12.53
N LEU A 283 24.04 -16.58 12.25
CA LEU A 283 23.29 -16.78 11.00
C LEU A 283 22.06 -15.86 10.91
N LYS A 284 21.34 -15.64 12.02
CA LYS A 284 20.25 -14.65 12.08
C LYS A 284 20.76 -13.23 11.83
N LYS A 285 21.94 -12.89 12.35
CA LYS A 285 22.60 -11.60 12.11
C LYS A 285 23.00 -11.43 10.63
N ALA A 286 23.54 -12.48 10.00
CA ALA A 286 23.85 -12.49 8.57
C ALA A 286 22.58 -12.28 7.71
N LEU A 287 21.48 -12.95 8.06
CA LEU A 287 20.17 -12.74 7.41
C LEU A 287 19.66 -11.31 7.62
N GLU A 288 19.83 -10.75 8.81
CA GLU A 288 19.41 -9.37 9.08
C GLU A 288 20.17 -8.36 8.21
N PHE A 289 21.49 -8.50 8.03
CA PHE A 289 22.25 -7.64 7.11
C PHE A 289 21.76 -7.77 5.67
N GLN A 290 21.41 -8.98 5.24
CA GLN A 290 20.88 -9.21 3.89
C GLN A 290 19.51 -8.57 3.70
N GLU A 291 18.59 -8.78 4.65
CA GLU A 291 17.23 -8.21 4.62
C GLU A 291 17.26 -6.67 4.69
N ASP A 292 18.18 -6.08 5.48
CA ASP A 292 18.32 -4.62 5.57
C ASP A 292 18.66 -3.99 4.22
N TYR A 293 19.51 -4.64 3.41
CA TYR A 293 19.85 -4.19 2.07
C TYR A 293 18.75 -4.50 1.05
N GLU A 294 18.39 -5.76 0.84
CA GLU A 294 17.50 -6.14 -0.26
C GLU A 294 16.08 -5.57 -0.12
N VAL A 295 15.56 -5.50 1.11
CA VAL A 295 14.14 -5.14 1.34
C VAL A 295 13.95 -3.65 1.57
N TRP A 296 14.91 -2.98 2.21
CA TRP A 296 14.73 -1.60 2.66
C TRP A 296 15.46 -0.58 1.80
N GLU A 297 16.59 -0.93 1.18
CA GLU A 297 17.29 -0.02 0.25
C GLU A 297 16.37 0.42 -0.89
N CYS A 298 15.67 -0.54 -1.52
CA CYS A 298 14.77 -0.26 -2.63
C CYS A 298 13.53 0.57 -2.25
N LYS A 299 13.24 0.72 -0.95
CA LYS A 299 12.12 1.52 -0.44
C LYS A 299 12.54 2.93 0.00
N LEU A 300 13.84 3.17 0.12
CA LEU A 300 14.38 4.49 0.42
C LEU A 300 14.56 5.27 -0.89
N PRO A 301 14.33 6.60 -0.89
CA PRO A 301 14.69 7.45 -2.03
C PRO A 301 16.17 7.37 -2.34
N GLU A 302 16.57 7.60 -3.61
CA GLU A 302 17.99 7.65 -4.01
C GLU A 302 18.78 8.65 -3.16
N GLU A 303 18.15 9.77 -2.79
CA GLU A 303 18.76 10.87 -2.05
C GLU A 303 18.58 10.74 -0.51
N TYR A 304 18.27 9.56 0.02
CA TYR A 304 17.97 9.40 1.46
C TYR A 304 19.13 9.79 2.39
N GLU A 305 20.38 9.58 1.97
CA GLU A 305 21.57 9.98 2.73
C GLU A 305 21.66 11.51 2.86
N GLU A 306 21.37 12.24 1.78
CA GLU A 306 21.31 13.72 1.81
C GLU A 306 20.19 14.17 2.75
N ILE A 307 18.99 13.57 2.64
CA ILE A 307 17.85 13.86 3.53
C ILE A 307 18.23 13.65 5.01
N ILE A 308 18.97 12.58 5.31
CA ILE A 308 19.48 12.29 6.66
C ILE A 308 20.46 13.37 7.12
N GLN A 309 21.40 13.76 6.28
CA GLN A 309 22.38 14.81 6.59
C GLN A 309 21.70 16.15 6.89
N LEU A 310 20.57 16.43 6.23
CA LEU A 310 19.74 17.62 6.45
C LEU A 310 18.84 17.53 7.67
N SER A 311 18.69 16.35 8.28
CA SER A 311 17.87 16.17 9.48
C SER A 311 18.45 16.92 10.68
N GLU A 312 17.64 17.11 11.73
CA GLU A 312 18.10 17.75 12.97
C GLU A 312 19.20 16.98 13.72
N LYS A 313 19.32 15.67 13.50
CA LYS A 313 20.20 14.77 14.27
C LYS A 313 20.86 13.72 13.36
N PRO A 314 21.67 14.11 12.38
CA PRO A 314 22.20 13.22 11.34
C PRO A 314 22.99 12.04 11.91
N ASP A 315 23.81 12.26 12.95
CA ASP A 315 24.66 11.22 13.56
C ASP A 315 23.87 10.02 14.09
N ILE A 316 22.64 10.25 14.56
CA ILE A 316 21.75 9.18 15.05
C ILE A 316 21.37 8.25 13.89
N TYR A 317 21.11 8.79 12.72
CA TYR A 317 20.63 8.01 11.58
C TYR A 317 21.75 7.23 10.89
N HIS A 318 22.98 7.74 10.90
CA HIS A 318 24.14 7.05 10.29
C HIS A 318 24.49 5.72 10.97
N THR A 319 24.06 5.53 12.23
CA THR A 319 24.32 4.30 12.99
C THR A 319 23.12 3.33 13.01
N GLU A 320 22.02 3.71 12.35
CA GLU A 320 20.77 2.94 12.34
C GLU A 320 20.66 2.05 11.10
N LYS A 321 19.88 0.97 11.25
CA LYS A 321 19.52 0.06 10.15
C LYS A 321 18.61 0.79 9.15
N LYS A 322 18.68 0.42 7.87
CA LYS A 322 17.84 1.00 6.80
C LYS A 322 16.36 0.83 7.06
N LYS A 323 15.95 -0.28 7.66
CA LYS A 323 14.58 -0.49 8.16
C LYS A 323 14.13 0.61 9.14
N ASP A 324 14.99 0.98 10.07
CA ASP A 324 14.68 1.99 11.10
C ASP A 324 14.66 3.39 10.50
N ILE A 325 15.60 3.67 9.59
CA ILE A 325 15.59 4.88 8.76
C ILE A 325 14.26 5.00 7.99
N TYR A 326 13.87 3.96 7.27
CA TYR A 326 12.61 3.93 6.52
C TYR A 326 11.41 4.20 7.44
N LYS A 327 11.35 3.55 8.60
CA LYS A 327 10.26 3.74 9.57
C LYS A 327 10.19 5.19 10.06
N LYS A 328 11.34 5.85 10.27
CA LYS A 328 11.38 7.26 10.66
C LYS A 328 10.95 8.18 9.53
N LEU A 329 11.45 7.96 8.31
CA LEU A 329 11.00 8.73 7.14
C LEU A 329 9.52 8.52 6.85
N TYR A 330 8.99 7.32 7.07
CA TYR A 330 7.56 7.01 6.96
C TYR A 330 6.72 7.74 8.01
N ASN A 331 7.22 7.93 9.22
CA ASN A 331 6.53 8.71 10.25
C ASN A 331 6.66 10.24 10.02
N GLY A 332 7.77 10.63 9.39
CA GLY A 332 8.10 11.99 9.01
C GLY A 332 9.17 12.61 9.92
N ILE A 333 10.02 13.44 9.33
CA ILE A 333 11.13 14.12 10.00
C ILE A 333 11.18 15.59 9.59
N LEU A 334 11.82 16.42 10.41
CA LEU A 334 12.17 17.78 10.05
C LEU A 334 13.57 17.80 9.42
N ILE A 335 13.67 18.39 8.23
CA ILE A 335 14.91 18.65 7.52
C ILE A 335 15.14 20.15 7.34
N ALA A 336 16.40 20.56 7.37
CA ALA A 336 16.83 21.93 7.10
C ALA A 336 16.81 22.23 5.60
N THR A 337 16.72 23.52 5.25
CA THR A 337 16.82 23.94 3.85
C THR A 337 18.25 24.27 3.46
N ASN A 338 18.57 24.19 2.16
CA ASN A 338 19.88 24.58 1.62
C ASN A 338 20.34 25.98 2.10
N LYS A 339 19.41 26.94 2.24
CA LYS A 339 19.72 28.30 2.76
C LYS A 339 20.24 28.29 4.20
N ASP A 340 19.84 27.33 5.02
CA ASP A 340 20.30 27.21 6.41
C ASP A 340 21.67 26.55 6.48
N ILE A 341 22.00 25.64 5.54
CA ILE A 341 23.35 25.06 5.40
C ILE A 341 24.36 26.15 5.07
N TYR A 342 24.06 27.01 4.09
CA TYR A 342 24.91 28.16 3.76
C TYR A 342 25.10 29.09 4.98
N LYS A 343 24.04 29.36 5.75
CA LYS A 343 24.17 30.16 6.99
C LYS A 343 24.99 29.46 8.08
N LYS A 344 24.89 28.14 8.21
CA LYS A 344 25.72 27.35 9.12
C LYS A 344 27.20 27.43 8.73
N LEU A 345 27.51 27.26 7.45
CA LEU A 345 28.88 27.28 6.92
C LEU A 345 29.54 28.65 7.06
N TYR A 346 28.79 29.74 6.83
CA TYR A 346 29.35 31.10 6.86
C TYR A 346 29.29 31.78 8.23
N ASN A 347 28.26 31.52 9.04
CA ASN A 347 28.01 32.27 10.28
C ASN A 347 28.05 31.41 11.56
N GLY A 348 28.27 30.10 11.47
CA GLY A 348 28.34 29.19 12.63
C GLY A 348 27.03 29.01 13.41
N ILE A 349 25.94 29.66 13.00
CA ILE A 349 24.65 29.65 13.70
C ILE A 349 23.59 28.99 12.80
N LEU A 350 23.06 27.86 13.26
CA LEU A 350 21.90 27.20 12.64
C LEU A 350 20.63 27.84 13.19
N ASN A 351 20.11 28.86 12.51
CA ASN A 351 18.81 29.44 12.86
C ASN A 351 17.71 28.43 12.50
N ALA A 352 17.26 27.67 13.50
CA ALA A 352 16.32 26.54 13.41
C ALA A 352 14.88 26.89 12.97
N THR A 353 14.66 27.99 12.24
CA THR A 353 13.32 28.53 11.93
C THR A 353 12.75 28.09 10.58
N ASN A 354 13.59 27.63 9.65
CA ASN A 354 13.19 27.23 8.29
C ASN A 354 13.32 25.72 8.14
N LYS A 355 12.30 24.99 8.59
CA LYS A 355 12.29 23.53 8.49
C LYS A 355 11.20 23.08 7.56
N VAL A 356 11.52 22.02 6.83
CA VAL A 356 10.60 21.29 5.97
C VAL A 356 10.29 19.97 6.65
N TRP A 357 9.02 19.60 6.68
CA TRP A 357 8.60 18.28 7.15
C TRP A 357 8.60 17.32 5.96
N PHE A 358 9.46 16.31 5.99
CA PHE A 358 9.59 15.29 4.95
C PHE A 358 8.97 13.99 5.44
N LYS A 359 8.21 13.29 4.59
CA LYS A 359 7.58 12.01 4.92
C LYS A 359 7.45 11.10 3.69
N LEU A 360 7.72 9.81 3.82
CA LEU A 360 7.42 8.82 2.77
C LEU A 360 5.96 8.37 2.78
N SER A 361 5.39 8.16 1.59
CA SER A 361 4.11 7.46 1.40
C SER A 361 4.28 5.95 1.54
N GLU A 362 3.17 5.21 1.62
CA GLU A 362 3.19 3.73 1.61
C GLU A 362 3.89 3.13 0.38
N ASN A 363 3.89 3.88 -0.73
CA ASN A 363 4.50 3.47 -2.00
C ASN A 363 5.96 3.94 -2.12
N GLY A 364 6.54 4.53 -1.07
CA GLY A 364 7.90 5.10 -1.10
C GLY A 364 7.99 6.48 -1.76
N GLU A 365 6.88 7.10 -2.14
CA GLU A 365 6.89 8.46 -2.74
C GLU A 365 7.09 9.52 -1.66
N ALA A 366 7.93 10.51 -1.95
CA ALA A 366 8.22 11.59 -1.02
C ALA A 366 7.06 12.59 -0.93
N ASN A 367 6.60 12.87 0.29
CA ASN A 367 5.71 13.98 0.62
C ASN A 367 6.48 15.03 1.42
N LYS A 368 6.17 16.30 1.18
CA LYS A 368 6.90 17.42 1.75
C LYS A 368 5.91 18.43 2.29
N MET A 369 6.18 19.03 3.44
CA MET A 369 5.40 20.16 3.93
C MET A 369 6.33 21.29 4.34
N ILE A 370 6.00 22.49 3.90
CA ILE A 370 6.76 23.70 4.13
C ILE A 370 6.05 24.54 5.17
N SER A 371 6.78 24.90 6.22
CA SER A 371 6.26 25.69 7.34
C SER A 371 5.76 27.06 6.89
N ALA A 372 4.67 27.52 7.51
CA ALA A 372 4.16 28.88 7.36
C ALA A 372 5.20 29.97 7.68
N THR A 373 6.18 29.67 8.53
CA THR A 373 7.30 30.57 8.89
C THR A 373 8.20 30.93 7.71
N MET A 374 8.16 30.14 6.62
CA MET A 374 9.01 30.34 5.45
C MET A 374 8.36 31.22 4.37
N PHE A 375 7.11 31.64 4.55
CA PHE A 375 6.39 32.45 3.57
C PHE A 375 6.54 33.95 3.84
N SER A 376 6.29 34.76 2.81
CA SER A 376 6.29 36.22 2.92
C SER A 376 4.88 36.75 3.10
N TYR A 377 4.71 37.65 4.08
CA TYR A 377 3.44 38.25 4.45
C TYR A 377 3.47 39.75 4.11
N GLU A 378 2.66 40.19 3.16
CA GLU A 378 2.62 41.61 2.76
C GLU A 378 2.02 42.48 3.88
N ASN A 379 1.03 41.94 4.62
CA ASN A 379 0.41 42.60 5.76
C ASN A 379 0.97 42.04 7.08
N ARG A 380 2.00 42.68 7.65
CA ARG A 380 2.68 42.16 8.86
C ARG A 380 1.80 42.13 10.10
N GLU A 381 0.75 42.94 10.17
CA GLU A 381 -0.18 42.99 11.31
C GLU A 381 -1.28 41.92 11.23
N SER A 382 -1.37 41.19 10.12
CA SER A 382 -2.45 40.22 9.89
C SER A 382 -2.28 38.89 10.62
N HIS A 383 -1.13 38.60 11.23
CA HIS A 383 -0.87 37.31 11.86
C HIS A 383 -0.06 37.38 13.15
N LYS A 384 -0.22 36.36 14.01
CA LYS A 384 0.57 36.14 15.23
C LYS A 384 1.16 34.73 15.23
N TRP A 385 2.42 34.59 15.60
CA TRP A 385 3.05 33.27 15.75
C TRP A 385 2.58 32.60 17.03
N ARG A 386 2.15 31.34 16.94
CA ARG A 386 1.70 30.52 18.07
C ARG A 386 2.36 29.15 18.04
N SER A 387 2.58 28.57 19.22
CA SER A 387 2.93 27.15 19.35
C SER A 387 1.64 26.38 19.63
N LEU A 388 1.35 25.36 18.82
CA LEU A 388 0.20 24.48 19.03
C LEU A 388 0.65 23.06 19.31
N HIS A 389 -0.03 22.43 20.27
CA HIS A 389 0.15 21.01 20.54
C HIS A 389 -0.27 20.18 19.31
N LYS A 390 0.49 19.12 18.98
CA LYS A 390 0.37 18.29 17.76
C LYS A 390 0.71 18.98 16.42
N SER A 391 1.25 20.20 16.43
CA SER A 391 1.83 20.80 15.20
C SER A 391 3.14 20.10 14.83
N ARG A 392 3.37 19.90 13.53
CA ARG A 392 4.65 19.40 12.97
C ARG A 392 5.77 20.42 13.11
N PHE A 393 5.41 21.71 13.15
CA PHE A 393 6.35 22.81 13.31
C PHE A 393 6.20 23.48 14.68
N ARG A 394 7.30 24.06 15.16
CA ARG A 394 7.35 24.78 16.45
C ARG A 394 6.43 26.01 16.49
N ALA A 395 6.18 26.63 15.33
CA ALA A 395 5.35 27.83 15.23
C ALA A 395 4.40 27.72 14.03
N VAL A 396 3.16 28.15 14.24
CA VAL A 396 2.11 28.29 13.21
C VAL A 396 1.62 29.73 13.15
N ALA A 397 1.14 30.18 11.99
CA ALA A 397 0.61 31.51 11.82
C ALA A 397 -0.88 31.57 12.22
N GLN A 398 -1.20 32.29 13.29
CA GLN A 398 -2.58 32.62 13.63
C GLN A 398 -3.01 33.85 12.82
N MET A 399 -3.80 33.65 11.77
CA MET A 399 -4.22 34.71 10.83
C MET A 399 -5.40 35.51 11.39
N LEU A 400 -5.21 36.74 11.86
CA LEU A 400 -6.28 37.55 12.47
C LEU A 400 -7.30 38.08 11.46
N ASP A 401 -6.87 38.45 10.26
CA ASP A 401 -7.75 38.86 9.16
C ASP A 401 -7.66 37.89 7.99
N ILE A 402 -8.63 36.99 7.93
CA ILE A 402 -8.72 35.98 6.88
C ILE A 402 -9.28 36.51 5.56
N SER A 403 -9.82 37.74 5.53
CA SER A 403 -10.31 38.35 4.29
C SER A 403 -9.22 39.04 3.48
N ASN A 404 -8.02 39.20 4.06
CA ASN A 404 -6.88 39.85 3.40
C ASN A 404 -5.57 39.20 3.86
N LEU A 405 -5.37 37.93 3.46
CA LEU A 405 -4.22 37.12 3.87
C LEU A 405 -2.91 37.68 3.29
N LYS A 406 -2.89 37.93 1.97
CA LYS A 406 -1.72 38.39 1.18
C LYS A 406 -0.44 37.66 1.55
N ILE A 407 -0.51 36.34 1.52
CA ILE A 407 0.63 35.46 1.80
C ILE A 407 1.22 35.01 0.47
N GLN A 408 2.43 35.47 0.19
CA GLN A 408 3.19 34.99 -0.96
C GLN A 408 3.99 33.76 -0.55
N ILE A 409 3.74 32.68 -1.27
CA ILE A 409 4.27 31.35 -1.06
C ILE A 409 5.19 31.05 -2.24
N THR A 410 6.48 30.83 -1.96
CA THR A 410 7.48 30.45 -2.95
C THR A 410 8.08 29.13 -2.53
N ILE A 411 8.00 28.12 -3.40
CA ILE A 411 8.32 26.74 -3.02
C ILE A 411 9.20 26.07 -4.06
N ASP A 412 10.27 25.40 -3.61
CA ASP A 412 11.08 24.48 -4.39
C ASP A 412 10.54 23.03 -4.35
N THR A 413 10.68 22.34 -5.49
CA THR A 413 10.31 20.93 -5.67
C THR A 413 11.43 19.95 -5.25
N GLN A 414 12.49 20.44 -4.59
CA GLN A 414 13.60 19.61 -4.10
C GLN A 414 13.07 18.48 -3.20
N PHE A 415 13.62 17.28 -3.38
CA PHE A 415 13.25 16.03 -2.69
C PHE A 415 11.85 15.48 -2.99
N LEU A 416 11.13 16.04 -3.97
CA LEU A 416 9.94 15.39 -4.51
C LEU A 416 10.35 14.30 -5.50
N SER A 417 9.62 13.19 -5.50
CA SER A 417 9.88 12.05 -6.38
C SER A 417 9.68 12.46 -7.85
N PRO A 418 10.58 12.05 -8.77
CA PRO A 418 10.46 12.37 -10.18
C PRO A 418 9.32 11.59 -10.85
N ASN A 419 8.69 12.20 -11.85
CA ASN A 419 7.57 11.67 -12.63
C ASN A 419 6.33 11.29 -11.80
N VAL A 420 6.19 11.87 -10.61
CA VAL A 420 5.04 11.69 -9.73
C VAL A 420 4.13 12.92 -9.81
N ALA A 421 2.82 12.68 -9.81
CA ALA A 421 1.81 13.74 -9.74
C ALA A 421 1.60 14.17 -8.28
N TYR A 422 1.66 15.47 -8.03
CA TYR A 422 1.53 16.06 -6.71
C TYR A 422 0.32 16.98 -6.62
N GLY A 423 -0.41 16.86 -5.53
CA GLY A 423 -1.36 17.87 -5.07
C GLY A 423 -0.69 18.80 -4.07
N VAL A 424 -0.96 20.10 -4.20
CA VAL A 424 -0.50 21.16 -3.31
C VAL A 424 -1.64 21.53 -2.39
N TYR A 425 -1.45 21.43 -1.08
CA TYR A 425 -2.50 21.60 -0.09
C TYR A 425 -2.13 22.62 0.97
N MET A 426 -3.00 23.59 1.21
CA MET A 426 -2.90 24.46 2.38
C MET A 426 -3.39 23.69 3.60
N VAL A 427 -2.57 23.59 4.65
CA VAL A 427 -2.91 22.88 5.89
C VAL A 427 -3.18 23.87 7.01
N PHE A 428 -4.36 23.78 7.61
CA PHE A 428 -4.82 24.75 8.58
C PHE A 428 -5.82 24.14 9.59
N LYS A 429 -6.04 24.85 10.69
CA LYS A 429 -7.02 24.51 11.73
C LYS A 429 -7.82 25.74 12.11
N PHE A 430 -9.11 25.58 12.39
CA PHE A 430 -9.89 26.68 12.94
C PHE A 430 -9.51 26.95 14.39
N CYS A 431 -9.56 28.22 14.79
CA CYS A 431 -9.34 28.59 16.19
C CYS A 431 -10.53 28.20 17.10
N ASP A 432 -11.74 28.08 16.53
CA ASP A 432 -12.95 27.69 17.26
C ASP A 432 -13.08 26.15 17.29
N PRO A 433 -13.13 25.51 18.48
CA PRO A 433 -13.24 24.05 18.60
C PRO A 433 -14.64 23.49 18.27
N ASN A 434 -15.68 24.32 18.09
CA ASN A 434 -17.06 23.86 17.92
C ASN A 434 -17.43 23.38 16.51
N ILE A 435 -16.44 23.06 15.68
CA ILE A 435 -16.65 22.61 14.30
C ILE A 435 -16.65 21.09 14.27
N PHE A 436 -17.82 20.50 14.08
CA PHE A 436 -17.99 19.06 14.03
C PHE A 436 -17.37 18.47 12.75
N PRO A 437 -16.67 17.32 12.85
CA PRO A 437 -16.15 16.62 11.68
C PRO A 437 -17.31 16.25 10.74
N SER A 438 -17.24 16.74 9.50
CA SER A 438 -18.06 16.27 8.39
C SER A 438 -17.13 15.86 7.27
N THR A 439 -17.56 14.94 6.40
CA THR A 439 -16.69 14.37 5.36
C THR A 439 -16.08 15.41 4.42
N ARG A 440 -16.78 16.51 4.14
CA ARG A 440 -16.27 17.67 3.38
C ARG A 440 -16.86 18.97 3.93
N MET A 441 -16.01 19.96 4.16
CA MET A 441 -16.42 21.28 4.63
C MET A 441 -16.29 22.30 3.50
N TYR A 442 -17.35 23.07 3.26
CA TYR A 442 -17.31 24.15 2.27
C TYR A 442 -16.45 25.31 2.77
N MET A 443 -15.57 25.79 1.91
CA MET A 443 -14.51 26.74 2.24
C MET A 443 -14.14 27.49 0.97
N ASN A 444 -14.51 28.76 0.80
CA ASN A 444 -14.03 29.54 -0.33
C ASN A 444 -12.65 30.14 -0.03
N MET A 445 -11.63 29.62 -0.71
CA MET A 445 -10.26 30.13 -0.68
C MET A 445 -9.94 30.76 -2.04
N GLU A 446 -9.65 32.06 -2.04
CA GLU A 446 -9.20 32.81 -3.21
C GLU A 446 -7.68 32.94 -3.19
N TYR A 447 -7.05 32.57 -4.30
CA TYR A 447 -5.61 32.68 -4.46
C TYR A 447 -5.24 32.98 -5.91
N ARG A 448 -4.05 33.54 -6.11
CA ARG A 448 -3.49 33.80 -7.44
C ARG A 448 -2.33 32.88 -7.75
N ASN A 449 -2.32 32.40 -8.99
CA ASN A 449 -1.17 31.72 -9.60
C ASN A 449 -0.80 32.52 -10.86
N GLY A 450 0.31 33.25 -10.81
CA GLY A 450 0.65 34.22 -11.85
C GLY A 450 -0.41 35.32 -11.99
N ALA A 451 -1.00 35.45 -13.17
CA ALA A 451 -2.05 36.43 -13.46
C ALA A 451 -3.48 35.92 -13.22
N GLU A 452 -3.63 34.62 -12.94
CA GLU A 452 -4.95 33.99 -12.81
C GLU A 452 -5.41 33.99 -11.36
N THR A 453 -6.64 34.45 -11.13
CA THR A 453 -7.35 34.30 -9.85
C THR A 453 -8.13 33.00 -9.86
N LEU A 454 -7.87 32.16 -8.86
CA LEU A 454 -8.43 30.84 -8.69
C LEU A 454 -9.16 30.73 -7.35
N HIS A 455 -10.10 29.78 -7.30
CA HIS A 455 -10.85 29.47 -6.09
C HIS A 455 -10.74 27.99 -5.77
N SER A 456 -10.65 27.66 -4.49
CA SER A 456 -10.84 26.30 -3.98
C SER A 456 -12.01 26.32 -3.01
N TYR A 457 -12.95 25.38 -3.13
CA TYR A 457 -14.24 25.44 -2.42
C TYR A 457 -14.44 24.44 -1.28
N PHE A 458 -13.60 23.42 -1.16
CA PHE A 458 -13.83 22.35 -0.19
C PHE A 458 -12.54 21.94 0.51
N ALA A 459 -12.61 21.89 1.85
CA ALA A 459 -11.56 21.34 2.69
C ALA A 459 -11.98 19.96 3.22
N THR A 460 -10.98 19.11 3.43
CA THR A 460 -11.13 17.77 4.00
C THR A 460 -10.35 17.66 5.30
N TRP A 461 -10.86 16.84 6.21
CA TRP A 461 -10.17 16.50 7.46
C TRP A 461 -9.01 15.53 7.19
N ARG A 462 -7.95 15.69 7.96
CA ARG A 462 -6.82 14.78 8.04
C ARG A 462 -6.91 13.94 9.32
N ASP A 463 -6.14 12.87 9.36
CA ASP A 463 -6.07 11.98 10.53
C ASP A 463 -5.48 12.65 11.78
N ASP A 464 -4.72 13.73 11.59
CA ASP A 464 -4.07 14.52 12.65
C ASP A 464 -4.94 15.68 13.19
N GLU A 465 -6.25 15.67 12.90
CA GLU A 465 -7.22 16.74 13.24
C GLU A 465 -6.93 18.11 12.60
N TRP A 466 -6.01 18.18 11.65
CA TRP A 466 -5.86 19.33 10.76
C TRP A 466 -6.80 19.20 9.57
N MET A 467 -7.02 20.31 8.87
CA MET A 467 -7.71 20.30 7.60
C MET A 467 -6.76 20.67 6.48
N MET A 468 -7.10 20.21 5.28
CA MET A 468 -6.38 20.54 4.06
C MET A 468 -7.35 20.99 2.98
N ILE A 469 -6.96 22.02 2.24
CA ILE A 469 -7.65 22.47 1.03
C ILE A 469 -6.68 22.43 -0.14
N GLU A 470 -7.10 21.82 -1.24
CA GLU A 470 -6.28 21.67 -2.43
C GLU A 470 -6.18 22.98 -3.20
N LEU A 471 -4.96 23.40 -3.53
CA LEU A 471 -4.67 24.63 -4.27
C LEU A 471 -4.25 24.34 -5.71
N TYR A 472 -3.45 23.30 -5.95
CA TYR A 472 -2.87 23.09 -7.28
C TYR A 472 -2.47 21.63 -7.49
N ARG A 473 -2.36 21.20 -8.74
CA ARG A 473 -1.82 19.90 -9.13
C ARG A 473 -0.78 20.06 -10.22
N PHE A 474 0.30 19.30 -10.13
CA PHE A 474 1.36 19.29 -11.14
C PHE A 474 2.06 17.94 -11.17
N VAL A 475 2.86 17.69 -12.21
CA VAL A 475 3.77 16.54 -12.28
C VAL A 475 5.18 17.04 -12.09
N ASN A 476 5.92 16.42 -11.17
CA ASN A 476 7.30 16.77 -10.90
C ASN A 476 8.23 16.10 -11.92
N HIS A 477 8.85 16.86 -12.82
CA HIS A 477 9.74 16.32 -13.86
C HIS A 477 11.23 16.36 -13.49
N LYS A 478 11.56 16.52 -12.20
CA LYS A 478 12.94 16.61 -11.64
C LYS A 478 13.66 17.94 -11.93
N ASP A 479 13.09 18.83 -12.76
CA ASP A 479 13.51 20.23 -12.82
C ASP A 479 13.08 20.95 -11.55
N ASP A 480 13.97 21.72 -10.91
CA ASP A 480 13.64 22.56 -9.75
C ASP A 480 12.65 23.67 -10.16
N VAL A 481 11.37 23.35 -10.13
CA VAL A 481 10.29 24.30 -10.45
C VAL A 481 9.97 25.10 -9.21
N VAL A 482 10.12 26.43 -9.32
CA VAL A 482 9.70 27.34 -8.26
C VAL A 482 8.23 27.68 -8.44
N LEU A 483 7.36 27.12 -7.60
CA LEU A 483 5.94 27.45 -7.60
C LEU A 483 5.69 28.71 -6.77
N LYS A 484 4.89 29.64 -7.31
CA LYS A 484 4.53 30.90 -6.66
C LYS A 484 3.03 31.05 -6.55
N PHE A 485 2.52 31.10 -5.32
CA PHE A 485 1.11 31.36 -5.02
C PHE A 485 0.98 32.62 -4.18
N LEU A 486 -0.09 33.39 -4.40
CA LEU A 486 -0.48 34.48 -3.53
C LEU A 486 -1.85 34.17 -2.95
N LEU A 487 -1.90 33.83 -1.66
CA LEU A 487 -3.13 33.59 -0.94
C LEU A 487 -3.80 34.93 -0.65
N ASP A 488 -4.98 35.19 -1.23
CA ASP A 488 -5.63 36.49 -1.14
C ASP A 488 -6.66 36.54 0.00
N SER A 489 -7.67 35.67 -0.03
CA SER A 489 -8.76 35.71 0.94
C SER A 489 -9.33 34.33 1.25
N PHE A 490 -9.92 34.21 2.43
CA PHE A 490 -10.45 32.97 2.97
C PHE A 490 -11.81 33.23 3.63
N SER A 491 -12.76 32.36 3.34
CA SER A 491 -14.15 32.49 3.78
C SER A 491 -14.31 32.61 5.29
N ARG A 492 -15.22 33.51 5.71
CA ARG A 492 -15.66 33.65 7.10
C ARG A 492 -16.86 32.76 7.48
N TYR A 493 -17.37 31.92 6.57
CA TYR A 493 -18.64 31.21 6.75
C TYR A 493 -18.70 30.39 8.06
N TYR A 494 -17.61 29.73 8.41
CA TYR A 494 -17.47 28.96 9.66
C TYR A 494 -16.71 29.72 10.77
N CYS A 495 -16.16 30.90 10.49
CA CYS A 495 -15.35 31.67 11.45
C CYS A 495 -16.22 32.73 12.15
N ARG A 496 -16.62 32.47 13.41
CA ARG A 496 -17.50 33.37 14.18
C ARG A 496 -16.81 34.65 14.68
N SER A 497 -15.49 34.62 14.91
CA SER A 497 -14.67 35.80 15.26
C SER A 497 -13.15 35.57 15.19
N GLY A 498 -12.70 34.34 14.94
CA GLY A 498 -11.28 33.98 14.87
C GLY A 498 -10.93 33.37 13.52
N ALA A 499 -10.07 34.09 12.80
CA ALA A 499 -8.80 33.62 12.27
C ALA A 499 -8.73 32.26 11.55
N ILE A 500 -7.53 31.72 11.40
CA ILE A 500 -7.22 30.30 11.20
C ILE A 500 -5.80 30.12 11.74
N TYR A 501 -5.44 28.92 12.19
CA TYR A 501 -4.05 28.53 12.36
C TYR A 501 -3.57 27.93 11.05
N PHE A 502 -2.64 28.61 10.39
CA PHE A 502 -2.00 28.16 9.17
C PHE A 502 -0.65 27.52 9.52
N GLU A 503 -0.54 26.22 9.28
CA GLU A 503 0.67 25.45 9.61
C GLU A 503 1.68 25.47 8.46
N GLY A 504 1.20 25.36 7.23
CA GLY A 504 2.06 25.30 6.06
C GLY A 504 1.38 24.76 4.81
N VAL A 505 2.17 24.55 3.77
CA VAL A 505 1.73 23.96 2.50
C VAL A 505 2.36 22.58 2.32
N GLU A 506 1.53 21.57 2.05
CA GLU A 506 1.92 20.18 1.86
C GLU A 506 1.82 19.74 0.39
N PHE A 507 2.86 19.07 -0.09
CA PHE A 507 2.96 18.35 -1.34
C PHE A 507 2.68 16.89 -1.05
N ARG A 508 1.58 16.40 -1.59
CA ARG A 508 1.17 15.02 -1.42
C ARG A 508 1.12 14.32 -2.77
N ALA A 509 1.82 13.19 -2.89
CA ALA A 509 1.77 12.35 -4.07
C ALA A 509 0.33 11.81 -4.26
N ILE A 510 -0.17 11.88 -5.50
CA ILE A 510 -1.51 11.44 -5.88
C ILE A 510 -1.40 10.05 -6.49
N LYS A 511 -2.08 9.06 -5.88
CA LYS A 511 -2.13 7.68 -6.37
C LYS A 511 -2.89 7.59 -7.71
N ASN A 512 -2.38 6.79 -8.65
CA ASN A 512 -3.08 6.34 -9.87
C ASN A 512 -3.65 7.45 -10.77
N VAL A 513 -2.82 8.40 -11.21
CA VAL A 513 -3.24 9.34 -12.26
C VAL A 513 -3.01 8.68 -13.63
N ALA A 514 -4.06 8.48 -14.42
CA ALA A 514 -3.91 8.00 -15.79
C ALA A 514 -3.06 9.01 -16.58
N ARG A 515 -2.17 8.53 -17.48
CA ARG A 515 -1.33 9.41 -18.32
C ARG A 515 -2.13 10.45 -19.13
N GLU A 516 -3.40 10.17 -19.39
CA GLU A 516 -4.33 11.07 -20.09
C GLU A 516 -4.79 12.24 -19.22
N ASP A 517 -5.02 12.02 -17.92
CA ASP A 517 -5.34 13.09 -16.96
C ASP A 517 -4.13 14.01 -16.72
N ILE A 518 -2.91 13.46 -16.81
CA ILE A 518 -1.65 14.20 -16.67
C ILE A 518 -1.46 15.23 -17.79
N LYS A 519 -1.81 14.91 -19.04
CA LYS A 519 -1.73 15.85 -20.16
C LYS A 519 -2.72 17.01 -20.04
N ASN A 520 -3.87 16.75 -19.42
CA ASN A 520 -4.90 17.76 -19.18
C ASN A 520 -4.56 18.72 -18.01
N LEU A 521 -3.58 18.37 -17.15
CA LEU A 521 -3.10 19.26 -16.08
C LEU A 521 -2.26 20.44 -16.60
N GLY A 522 -1.58 20.29 -17.76
CA GLY A 522 -0.78 21.34 -18.40
C GLY A 522 -1.59 22.29 -19.30
N ALA A 523 -2.84 21.96 -19.59
CA ALA A 523 -3.72 22.77 -20.43
C ALA A 523 -4.56 23.72 -19.57
N VAL A 524 -3.95 24.79 -19.06
CA VAL A 524 -4.70 26.05 -18.97
C VAL A 524 -4.98 26.43 -20.41
N GLN A 525 -6.19 26.17 -20.93
CA GLN A 525 -6.78 26.98 -22.00
C GLN A 525 -8.17 26.52 -22.41
N ARG A 526 -9.10 27.44 -22.15
CA ARG A 526 -10.30 27.83 -22.91
C ARG A 526 -11.38 26.74 -23.11
N PRO A 527 -12.66 27.05 -22.82
CA PRO A 527 -13.75 26.24 -23.35
C PRO A 527 -13.68 26.28 -24.87
N THR A 528 -13.32 25.15 -25.48
CA THR A 528 -13.40 24.93 -26.91
C THR A 528 -14.88 24.98 -27.27
N VAL A 529 -15.30 26.09 -27.87
CA VAL A 529 -16.57 26.18 -28.58
C VAL A 529 -16.37 25.39 -29.86
N ASN A 530 -16.83 24.13 -29.88
CA ASN A 530 -17.00 23.41 -31.13
C ASN A 530 -18.19 24.03 -31.86
N GLU A 531 -17.90 24.89 -32.83
CA GLU A 531 -18.85 25.24 -33.89
C GLU A 531 -18.98 24.05 -34.84
N GLU A 532 -19.92 23.14 -34.54
CA GLU A 532 -20.49 22.28 -35.57
C GLU A 532 -21.98 22.57 -35.69
N ILE A 533 -22.32 23.13 -36.84
CA ILE A 533 -23.66 23.55 -37.24
C ILE A 533 -24.52 22.29 -37.42
N PHE A 534 -25.47 22.07 -36.53
CA PHE A 534 -26.54 21.07 -36.72
C PHE A 534 -27.92 21.73 -36.79
N LYS A 535 -28.73 21.21 -37.71
CA LYS A 535 -29.94 21.83 -38.26
C LYS A 535 -31.06 21.94 -37.22
N ARG A 536 -31.70 23.11 -37.18
CA ARG A 536 -33.02 23.33 -36.57
C ARG A 536 -34.04 22.35 -37.17
N SER A 537 -34.68 21.54 -36.32
CA SER A 537 -36.01 21.00 -36.59
C SER A 537 -37.06 21.95 -35.99
N GLU A 538 -37.98 22.41 -36.83
CA GLU A 538 -39.11 23.26 -36.44
C GLU A 538 -40.10 22.53 -35.50
N PRO A 539 -40.82 23.24 -34.62
CA PRO A 539 -41.66 22.66 -33.59
C PRO A 539 -43.06 22.26 -34.10
N ASP A 540 -43.50 21.05 -33.73
CA ASP A 540 -44.78 20.47 -34.16
C ASP A 540 -46.02 20.89 -33.34
N ASN A 541 -45.93 21.79 -32.35
CA ASN A 541 -47.10 22.46 -31.77
C ASN A 541 -46.70 23.58 -30.79
N MET A 542 -47.05 24.82 -31.13
CA MET A 542 -47.04 25.98 -30.23
C MET A 542 -48.49 26.34 -29.90
N ASP A 543 -48.88 26.24 -28.64
CA ASP A 543 -50.12 26.87 -28.15
C ASP A 543 -49.75 28.05 -27.24
N ASP A 544 -50.01 29.27 -27.71
CA ASP A 544 -49.58 30.57 -27.21
C ASP A 544 -50.03 30.90 -25.75
N LYS A 545 -50.78 30.00 -25.11
CA LYS A 545 -51.25 30.13 -23.71
C LYS A 545 -50.57 29.19 -22.73
N THR A 546 -49.74 28.25 -23.17
CA THR A 546 -49.25 27.18 -22.30
C THR A 546 -47.81 27.42 -21.85
N GLN A 547 -47.63 27.55 -20.54
CA GLN A 547 -46.33 27.63 -19.85
C GLN A 547 -45.57 26.28 -19.85
N LEU A 548 -45.73 25.49 -20.92
CA LEU A 548 -45.42 24.07 -21.03
C LEU A 548 -45.05 23.74 -22.47
N TYR A 549 -43.95 23.04 -22.67
CA TYR A 549 -43.52 22.50 -23.95
C TYR A 549 -43.25 21.00 -23.82
N THR A 550 -43.71 20.19 -24.78
CA THR A 550 -43.50 18.74 -24.81
C THR A 550 -43.03 18.30 -26.19
N SER A 551 -41.99 17.48 -26.25
CA SER A 551 -41.52 16.81 -27.47
C SER A 551 -41.37 15.30 -27.21
N ILE A 552 -41.30 14.50 -28.27
CA ILE A 552 -41.08 13.05 -28.17
C ILE A 552 -39.72 12.74 -28.80
N GLU A 553 -38.85 12.05 -28.07
CA GLU A 553 -37.54 11.62 -28.57
C GLU A 553 -37.67 10.46 -29.58
N LEU A 554 -36.63 10.21 -30.38
CA LEU A 554 -36.58 9.11 -31.37
C LEU A 554 -36.89 7.72 -30.77
N ASN A 555 -36.66 7.55 -29.46
CA ASN A 555 -36.94 6.33 -28.69
C ASN A 555 -38.40 6.23 -28.20
N GLY A 556 -39.27 7.18 -28.56
CA GLY A 556 -40.68 7.24 -28.16
C GLY A 556 -40.94 7.79 -26.75
N LYS A 557 -39.92 8.25 -26.02
CA LYS A 557 -40.06 8.81 -24.67
C LYS A 557 -40.38 10.31 -24.72
N LYS A 558 -41.24 10.77 -23.81
CA LYS A 558 -41.65 12.18 -23.69
C LYS A 558 -40.55 13.01 -23.04
N HIS A 559 -40.23 14.12 -23.67
CA HIS A 559 -39.36 15.17 -23.21
C HIS A 559 -40.21 16.40 -22.84
N LEU A 560 -39.93 17.04 -21.70
CA LEU A 560 -40.81 18.04 -21.10
C LEU A 560 -40.03 19.29 -20.67
N MET A 561 -40.50 20.48 -21.02
CA MET A 561 -39.96 21.76 -20.56
C MET A 561 -41.06 22.64 -19.95
N LEU A 562 -40.87 23.08 -18.71
CA LEU A 562 -41.80 23.94 -17.97
C LEU A 562 -41.20 25.35 -17.82
N SER A 563 -42.02 26.38 -18.02
CA SER A 563 -41.53 27.76 -17.82
C SER A 563 -41.27 28.08 -16.34
N ALA A 564 -40.35 29.00 -16.09
CA ALA A 564 -40.07 29.49 -14.74
C ALA A 564 -41.33 30.05 -14.05
N LYS A 565 -42.22 30.69 -14.83
CA LYS A 565 -43.50 31.24 -14.33
C LYS A 565 -44.45 30.17 -13.81
N LYS A 566 -44.45 28.98 -14.43
CA LYS A 566 -45.26 27.83 -13.98
C LYS A 566 -44.70 27.19 -12.72
N VAL A 567 -43.38 27.08 -12.65
CA VAL A 567 -42.70 26.31 -11.61
C VAL A 567 -42.49 27.09 -10.31
N LEU A 568 -42.26 28.41 -10.40
CA LEU A 568 -41.83 29.22 -9.24
C LEU A 568 -42.99 29.95 -8.51
N ARG A 569 -44.18 30.04 -9.12
CA ARG A 569 -45.35 30.80 -8.60
C ARG A 569 -46.00 30.26 -7.32
N ASN A 570 -45.58 29.09 -6.82
CA ASN A 570 -46.15 28.47 -5.61
C ASN A 570 -45.50 28.97 -4.29
N SER A 571 -44.80 30.11 -4.31
CA SER A 571 -44.15 30.69 -3.13
C SER A 571 -45.09 31.70 -2.44
N PRO A 572 -45.17 31.75 -1.10
CA PRO A 572 -46.09 32.65 -0.40
C PRO A 572 -45.80 34.14 -0.72
N PRO A 573 -46.84 34.98 -0.89
CA PRO A 573 -46.73 36.30 -1.55
C PRO A 573 -45.96 37.39 -0.80
N LYS A 574 -45.48 37.15 0.43
CA LYS A 574 -44.84 38.21 1.24
C LYS A 574 -43.35 38.44 0.96
N LEU A 575 -42.68 37.55 0.20
CA LEU A 575 -41.33 37.74 -0.35
C LEU A 575 -41.16 36.79 -1.55
N GLU A 576 -41.59 37.18 -2.75
CA GLU A 576 -41.20 36.46 -3.95
C GLU A 576 -39.73 36.77 -4.26
N PRO A 577 -38.81 35.78 -4.26
CA PRO A 577 -37.39 36.04 -4.48
C PRO A 577 -37.07 36.30 -5.97
N PHE A 578 -38.07 36.47 -6.83
CA PHE A 578 -37.94 36.59 -8.28
C PHE A 578 -38.70 37.79 -8.81
N ARG A 579 -38.20 38.35 -9.92
CA ARG A 579 -38.98 39.21 -10.81
C ARG A 579 -39.12 38.55 -12.18
N PHE A 580 -40.32 38.57 -12.75
CA PHE A 580 -40.55 38.07 -14.10
C PHE A 580 -40.27 39.20 -15.10
N ILE A 581 -39.43 38.91 -16.10
CA ILE A 581 -39.06 39.86 -17.15
C ILE A 581 -39.34 39.23 -18.52
N PRO A 582 -39.79 40.03 -19.51
CA PRO A 582 -39.92 39.54 -20.88
C PRO A 582 -38.55 39.16 -21.47
N SER A 583 -38.49 38.09 -22.27
CA SER A 583 -37.25 37.70 -22.96
C SER A 583 -37.52 37.22 -24.38
N ALA A 584 -37.00 37.95 -25.37
CA ALA A 584 -37.09 37.57 -26.79
C ALA A 584 -36.21 36.36 -27.13
N ASP A 585 -35.16 36.12 -26.35
CA ASP A 585 -34.22 35.00 -26.54
C ASP A 585 -34.69 33.70 -25.88
N SER A 586 -35.89 33.70 -25.29
CA SER A 586 -36.47 32.57 -24.55
C SER A 586 -37.59 31.93 -25.36
N ARG A 587 -37.75 30.61 -25.20
CA ARG A 587 -38.91 29.88 -25.75
C ARG A 587 -40.22 30.24 -25.04
N PHE A 588 -40.14 30.91 -23.90
CA PHE A 588 -41.29 31.41 -23.13
C PHE A 588 -41.24 32.94 -23.04
N GLN A 589 -42.41 33.58 -23.08
CA GLN A 589 -42.57 35.04 -23.04
C GLN A 589 -41.87 35.70 -21.83
N ASP A 590 -42.00 35.10 -20.65
CA ASP A 590 -41.42 35.60 -19.40
C ASP A 590 -40.38 34.62 -18.83
N VAL A 591 -39.26 35.17 -18.35
CA VAL A 591 -38.23 34.46 -17.58
C VAL A 591 -38.13 35.03 -16.17
N ALA A 592 -37.64 34.25 -15.20
CA ALA A 592 -37.52 34.70 -13.81
C ALA A 592 -36.09 35.15 -13.50
N GLU A 593 -35.89 36.42 -13.13
CA GLU A 593 -34.63 36.89 -12.59
C GLU A 593 -34.65 36.85 -11.06
N LEU A 594 -33.68 36.16 -10.48
CA LEU A 594 -33.55 35.99 -9.04
C LEU A 594 -32.97 37.26 -8.39
N LEU A 595 -33.70 37.77 -7.39
CA LEU A 595 -33.29 38.87 -6.53
C LEU A 595 -32.17 38.43 -5.58
N PRO A 596 -31.52 39.34 -4.83
CA PRO A 596 -30.42 39.01 -3.92
C PRO A 596 -30.84 38.10 -2.75
N GLU A 597 -30.96 36.81 -3.02
CA GLU A 597 -31.44 35.81 -2.09
C GLU A 597 -30.41 34.68 -1.93
N GLN A 598 -30.25 34.20 -0.71
CA GLN A 598 -29.35 33.07 -0.41
C GLN A 598 -30.02 31.72 -0.64
N ILE A 599 -31.34 31.70 -0.62
CA ILE A 599 -32.15 30.50 -0.67
C ILE A 599 -33.32 30.75 -1.62
N PHE A 600 -33.54 29.84 -2.55
CA PHE A 600 -34.83 29.75 -3.22
C PHE A 600 -35.32 28.31 -3.26
N ARG A 601 -36.63 28.16 -3.40
CA ARG A 601 -37.31 26.86 -3.40
C ARG A 601 -38.02 26.65 -4.73
N ILE A 602 -37.96 25.42 -5.21
CA ILE A 602 -38.72 24.93 -6.34
C ILE A 602 -39.72 23.92 -5.77
N ASN A 603 -41.00 24.26 -5.76
CA ASN A 603 -42.07 23.38 -5.29
C ASN A 603 -43.12 23.21 -6.38
N TYR A 604 -43.15 22.01 -6.95
CA TYR A 604 -44.00 21.72 -8.10
C TYR A 604 -44.52 20.29 -8.06
N LYS A 605 -45.72 20.08 -8.63
CA LYS A 605 -46.34 18.76 -8.78
C LYS A 605 -46.37 18.41 -10.25
N ILE A 606 -45.57 17.43 -10.65
CA ILE A 606 -45.46 17.00 -12.05
C ILE A 606 -46.58 15.98 -12.29
N GLU A 607 -47.52 16.29 -13.17
CA GLU A 607 -48.61 15.37 -13.49
C GLU A 607 -48.06 14.14 -14.23
N THR A 608 -48.45 12.94 -13.79
CA THR A 608 -47.88 11.69 -14.34
C THR A 608 -48.20 11.49 -15.82
N GLN A 609 -49.34 12.02 -16.30
CA GLN A 609 -49.69 12.01 -17.74
C GLN A 609 -48.68 12.74 -18.64
N MET A 610 -47.89 13.66 -18.08
CA MET A 610 -46.90 14.44 -18.83
C MET A 610 -45.62 13.65 -19.10
N LEU A 611 -45.42 12.53 -18.41
CA LEU A 611 -44.20 11.72 -18.45
C LEU A 611 -44.44 10.38 -19.14
N SER A 612 -43.35 9.77 -19.62
CA SER A 612 -43.38 8.38 -20.05
C SER A 612 -43.35 7.46 -18.83
N PRO A 613 -44.16 6.38 -18.83
CA PRO A 613 -44.14 5.40 -17.75
C PRO A 613 -42.80 4.65 -17.73
N PHE A 614 -42.43 4.14 -16.56
CA PHE A 614 -41.24 3.29 -16.38
C PHE A 614 -39.91 3.88 -16.88
N THR A 615 -39.76 5.19 -16.78
CA THR A 615 -38.64 5.96 -17.35
C THR A 615 -37.92 6.74 -16.26
N GLU A 616 -36.59 6.70 -16.28
CA GLU A 616 -35.78 7.59 -15.47
C GLU A 616 -35.68 8.96 -16.14
N TYR A 617 -35.86 10.00 -15.35
CA TYR A 617 -35.83 11.38 -15.78
C TYR A 617 -34.76 12.15 -15.03
N ALA A 618 -33.96 12.92 -15.77
CA ALA A 618 -33.11 13.98 -15.25
C ALA A 618 -33.79 15.34 -15.43
N CYS A 619 -33.77 16.14 -14.37
CA CYS A 619 -34.32 17.49 -14.33
C CYS A 619 -33.17 18.51 -14.40
N TYR A 620 -33.20 19.35 -15.42
CA TYR A 620 -32.23 20.41 -15.69
C TYR A 620 -32.85 21.78 -15.45
N LEU A 621 -32.14 22.63 -14.73
CA LEU A 621 -32.46 24.06 -14.65
C LEU A 621 -31.82 24.76 -15.84
N VAL A 622 -32.63 25.44 -16.65
CA VAL A 622 -32.16 26.22 -17.82
C VAL A 622 -32.09 27.70 -17.45
N PHE A 623 -30.93 28.31 -17.59
CA PHE A 623 -30.66 29.65 -17.07
C PHE A 623 -29.62 30.45 -17.89
N LYS A 624 -29.57 31.76 -17.65
CA LYS A 624 -28.51 32.68 -18.06
C LYS A 624 -27.97 33.40 -16.83
N VAL A 625 -26.71 33.81 -16.92
CA VAL A 625 -26.05 34.59 -15.86
C VAL A 625 -25.90 36.03 -16.32
N SER A 626 -26.51 36.97 -15.59
CA SER A 626 -26.36 38.40 -15.87
C SER A 626 -24.91 38.86 -15.69
N LYS A 627 -24.44 39.79 -16.53
CA LYS A 627 -23.13 40.44 -16.36
C LYS A 627 -23.00 41.16 -15.00
N LYS A 628 -24.12 41.58 -14.42
CA LYS A 628 -24.19 42.24 -13.11
C LYS A 628 -24.36 41.25 -11.94
N SER A 629 -24.29 39.93 -12.21
CA SER A 629 -24.49 38.91 -11.18
C SER A 629 -23.49 39.05 -10.04
N ARG A 630 -23.93 38.78 -8.81
CA ARG A 630 -23.06 38.69 -7.63
C ARG A 630 -23.25 37.31 -7.00
N GLY A 631 -22.17 36.75 -6.43
CA GLY A 631 -22.20 35.50 -5.66
C GLY A 631 -22.33 34.19 -6.44
N LEU A 632 -22.64 34.20 -7.75
CA LEU A 632 -22.82 32.99 -8.58
C LEU A 632 -21.54 32.18 -8.89
N TYR A 633 -20.38 32.59 -8.35
CA TYR A 633 -19.17 31.76 -8.35
C TYR A 633 -19.21 30.70 -7.23
N CYS A 634 -20.04 30.91 -6.20
CA CYS A 634 -20.18 29.99 -5.08
C CYS A 634 -20.93 28.71 -5.52
N PRO A 635 -20.50 27.52 -5.07
CA PRO A 635 -21.29 26.30 -5.21
C PRO A 635 -22.67 26.44 -4.55
N VAL A 636 -23.67 25.80 -5.14
CA VAL A 636 -25.05 25.81 -4.66
C VAL A 636 -25.47 24.41 -4.25
N LYS A 637 -25.94 24.30 -3.01
CA LYS A 637 -26.41 23.05 -2.43
C LYS A 637 -27.87 22.84 -2.76
N VAL A 638 -28.19 21.71 -3.38
CA VAL A 638 -29.56 21.30 -3.71
C VAL A 638 -30.02 20.21 -2.73
N ARG A 639 -31.11 20.47 -2.03
CA ARG A 639 -31.76 19.54 -1.10
C ARG A 639 -33.13 19.13 -1.61
N ASP A 640 -33.36 17.83 -1.77
CA ASP A 640 -34.69 17.26 -1.92
C ASP A 640 -35.35 17.15 -0.53
N LEU A 641 -36.39 17.94 -0.29
CA LEU A 641 -37.06 18.00 1.01
C LEU A 641 -38.06 16.86 1.25
N LEU A 642 -38.42 16.10 0.21
CA LEU A 642 -39.36 14.99 0.29
C LEU A 642 -38.65 13.69 0.68
N HIS A 643 -37.44 13.47 0.15
CA HIS A 643 -36.66 12.25 0.37
C HIS A 643 -35.55 12.44 1.40
N ARG A 644 -35.92 12.80 2.65
CA ARG A 644 -34.96 13.06 3.76
C ARG A 644 -33.99 11.91 4.08
N ASN A 645 -34.29 10.69 3.65
CA ASN A 645 -33.45 9.50 3.88
C ASN A 645 -32.26 9.38 2.91
N LYS A 646 -32.23 10.14 1.80
CA LYS A 646 -31.03 10.25 0.95
C LYS A 646 -30.05 11.21 1.66
N LYS A 647 -29.05 10.67 2.37
CA LYS A 647 -28.08 11.43 3.18
C LYS A 647 -27.22 12.42 2.38
N GLU A 648 -27.25 12.38 1.04
CA GLU A 648 -26.35 13.17 0.19
C GLU A 648 -27.05 14.42 -0.34
N ASN A 649 -26.48 15.58 -0.04
CA ASN A 649 -26.91 16.84 -0.65
C ASN A 649 -26.15 17.00 -1.97
N LYS A 650 -26.85 17.32 -3.07
CA LYS A 650 -26.20 17.56 -4.36
C LYS A 650 -25.58 18.95 -4.39
N ILE A 651 -24.43 19.09 -5.05
CA ILE A 651 -23.76 20.39 -5.26
C ILE A 651 -23.82 20.70 -6.76
N ILE A 652 -24.26 21.91 -7.11
CA ILE A 652 -24.30 22.41 -8.48
C ILE A 652 -23.54 23.74 -8.58
N TYR A 653 -23.21 24.13 -9.80
CA TYR A 653 -22.58 25.40 -10.10
C TYR A 653 -23.37 26.13 -11.19
N PHE A 654 -23.43 27.46 -11.08
CA PHE A 654 -24.01 28.31 -12.13
C PHE A 654 -22.95 28.92 -13.06
N ARG A 655 -21.68 28.85 -12.65
CA ARG A 655 -20.52 29.15 -13.47
C ARG A 655 -19.60 27.93 -13.44
N SER A 656 -19.02 27.57 -14.58
CA SER A 656 -18.14 26.40 -14.67
C SER A 656 -16.96 26.57 -13.69
N PRO A 657 -16.81 25.68 -12.70
CA PRO A 657 -15.72 25.78 -11.74
C PRO A 657 -14.42 25.26 -12.37
N ALA A 658 -13.28 25.68 -11.82
CA ALA A 658 -11.99 25.12 -12.20
C ALA A 658 -11.99 23.58 -12.07
N PRO A 659 -11.28 22.82 -12.92
CA PRO A 659 -11.26 21.35 -12.88
C PRO A 659 -11.01 20.77 -11.48
N LEU A 660 -10.17 21.43 -10.68
CA LEU A 660 -9.87 21.06 -9.30
C LEU A 660 -11.11 20.96 -8.37
N ASN A 661 -12.16 21.74 -8.66
CA ASN A 661 -13.38 21.81 -7.86
C ASN A 661 -14.52 20.93 -8.40
N GLN A 662 -14.29 20.21 -9.50
CA GLN A 662 -15.27 19.31 -10.12
C GLN A 662 -15.27 17.97 -9.39
N HIS A 663 -15.75 17.97 -8.14
CA HIS A 663 -15.76 16.76 -7.31
C HIS A 663 -16.91 15.80 -7.64
N ASP A 664 -17.97 16.29 -8.30
CA ASP A 664 -19.10 15.52 -8.83
C ASP A 664 -19.46 16.04 -10.24
N ALA A 665 -19.26 15.22 -11.28
CA ALA A 665 -19.49 15.63 -12.68
C ALA A 665 -20.95 16.03 -12.99
N PHE A 666 -21.89 15.67 -12.13
CA PHE A 666 -23.33 15.90 -12.31
C PHE A 666 -23.78 17.36 -12.16
N GLY A 667 -23.01 18.19 -11.44
CA GLY A 667 -23.42 19.55 -11.06
C GLY A 667 -22.79 20.69 -11.87
N VAL A 668 -22.06 20.39 -12.94
CA VAL A 668 -21.36 21.39 -13.75
C VAL A 668 -22.28 21.93 -14.85
N PRO A 669 -22.40 23.25 -15.04
CA PRO A 669 -23.28 23.81 -16.04
C PRO A 669 -22.70 23.63 -17.44
N LYS A 670 -23.57 23.35 -18.41
CA LYS A 670 -23.22 23.19 -19.82
C LYS A 670 -23.89 24.28 -20.65
N GLN A 671 -23.17 24.80 -21.64
CA GLN A 671 -23.74 25.73 -22.60
C GLN A 671 -24.52 24.96 -23.67
N ARG A 672 -25.70 25.46 -24.02
CA ARG A 672 -26.58 24.91 -25.05
C ARG A 672 -26.37 25.66 -26.37
N GLU A 673 -26.82 25.05 -27.46
CA GLU A 673 -26.82 25.63 -28.81
C GLU A 673 -27.65 26.92 -28.90
N ASP A 674 -28.71 27.05 -28.11
CA ASP A 674 -29.56 28.25 -28.04
C ASP A 674 -28.96 29.38 -27.17
N GLY A 675 -27.71 29.22 -26.70
CA GLY A 675 -27.00 30.20 -25.90
C GLY A 675 -27.46 30.27 -24.43
N TRP A 676 -28.36 29.40 -23.99
CA TRP A 676 -28.69 29.22 -22.58
C TRP A 676 -27.71 28.24 -21.92
N MET A 677 -27.63 28.28 -20.59
CA MET A 677 -26.91 27.30 -19.78
C MET A 677 -27.89 26.30 -19.18
N GLU A 678 -27.45 25.08 -18.93
CA GLU A 678 -28.21 24.08 -18.20
C GLU A 678 -27.38 23.40 -17.12
N VAL A 679 -28.03 23.01 -16.03
CA VAL A 679 -27.41 22.20 -14.97
C VAL A 679 -28.41 21.21 -14.40
N MET A 680 -28.00 19.97 -14.18
CA MET A 680 -28.87 18.94 -13.61
C MET A 680 -29.07 19.23 -12.12
N VAL A 681 -30.32 19.38 -11.69
CA VAL A 681 -30.67 19.70 -10.30
C VAL A 681 -31.36 18.54 -9.57
N TRP A 682 -31.99 17.62 -10.31
CA TRP A 682 -32.74 16.51 -9.72
C TRP A 682 -32.86 15.33 -10.70
N ASN A 683 -33.13 14.14 -10.18
CA ASN A 683 -33.43 12.95 -10.99
C ASN A 683 -34.43 12.07 -10.24
N PHE A 684 -35.31 11.40 -10.98
CA PHE A 684 -36.34 10.54 -10.42
C PHE A 684 -36.74 9.45 -11.42
N ASN A 685 -37.30 8.36 -10.92
CA ASN A 685 -37.82 7.28 -11.74
C ASN A 685 -39.34 7.31 -11.72
N SER A 686 -39.99 7.34 -12.88
CA SER A 686 -41.45 7.35 -12.97
C SER A 686 -42.11 6.02 -12.56
N LYS A 687 -41.32 4.98 -12.23
CA LYS A 687 -41.76 3.64 -11.81
C LYS A 687 -42.01 3.47 -10.30
N TYR A 688 -41.40 4.30 -9.44
CA TYR A 688 -41.14 3.89 -8.04
C TYR A 688 -41.77 4.73 -6.92
N ASP A 689 -42.37 5.88 -7.20
CA ASP A 689 -43.14 6.56 -6.16
C ASP A 689 -44.55 5.99 -6.13
N LYS A 690 -44.79 5.09 -5.17
CA LYS A 690 -46.11 4.58 -4.78
C LYS A 690 -47.10 5.74 -4.69
N LEU A 691 -47.98 5.87 -5.67
CA LEU A 691 -48.95 6.95 -5.70
C LEU A 691 -50.34 6.40 -5.95
N GLU A 692 -51.12 6.39 -4.88
CA GLU A 692 -52.56 6.72 -4.89
C GLU A 692 -52.82 8.16 -5.42
N LYS A 693 -51.90 8.77 -6.19
CA LYS A 693 -51.96 10.18 -6.62
C LYS A 693 -51.49 10.36 -8.07
N ASN A 694 -52.19 11.20 -8.83
CA ASN A 694 -51.92 11.46 -10.26
C ASN A 694 -50.70 12.38 -10.53
N TYR A 695 -49.75 12.51 -9.60
CA TYR A 695 -48.62 13.43 -9.73
C TYR A 695 -47.38 13.01 -8.93
N ILE A 696 -46.20 13.36 -9.44
CA ILE A 696 -44.90 13.24 -8.76
C ILE A 696 -44.56 14.57 -8.08
N PRO A 697 -44.45 14.62 -6.73
CA PRO A 697 -44.09 15.83 -6.02
C PRO A 697 -42.59 16.13 -6.12
N MET A 698 -42.24 17.38 -6.42
CA MET A 698 -40.87 17.89 -6.41
C MET A 698 -40.76 19.06 -5.44
N ASN A 699 -39.86 18.95 -4.46
CA ASN A 699 -39.60 20.03 -3.51
C ASN A 699 -38.09 20.20 -3.29
N LEU A 700 -37.48 21.08 -4.08
CA LEU A 700 -36.06 21.35 -4.04
C LEU A 700 -35.80 22.65 -3.31
N LYS A 701 -34.83 22.63 -2.39
CA LYS A 701 -34.29 23.82 -1.74
C LYS A 701 -32.86 24.05 -2.22
N LEU A 702 -32.64 25.13 -2.95
CA LEU A 702 -31.33 25.56 -3.42
C LEU A 702 -30.79 26.60 -2.44
N ILE A 703 -29.56 26.37 -1.97
CA ILE A 703 -28.92 27.17 -0.92
C ILE A 703 -27.51 27.49 -1.40
N THR A 704 -27.19 28.77 -1.62
CA THR A 704 -25.78 29.17 -1.78
C THR A 704 -25.07 29.09 -0.44
N TYR A 705 -23.82 28.66 -0.42
CA TYR A 705 -23.05 28.67 0.83
C TYR A 705 -22.67 30.10 1.23
N GLU A 706 -22.35 30.97 0.27
CA GLU A 706 -21.96 32.37 0.50
C GLU A 706 -22.61 33.32 -0.52
N GLY A 707 -22.67 34.59 -0.14
CA GLY A 707 -23.22 35.64 -1.01
C GLY A 707 -24.71 35.47 -1.26
N THR A 708 -25.17 35.93 -2.44
CA THR A 708 -26.54 35.76 -2.94
C THR A 708 -26.49 35.18 -4.35
N MET A 709 -27.59 34.64 -4.85
CA MET A 709 -27.69 34.16 -6.24
C MET A 709 -28.23 35.24 -7.19
N SER A 710 -27.92 36.51 -6.92
CA SER A 710 -28.47 37.65 -7.65
C SER A 710 -28.04 37.65 -9.13
N GLY A 711 -28.99 37.90 -10.02
CA GLY A 711 -28.74 37.99 -11.46
C GLY A 711 -28.74 36.65 -12.18
N LEU A 712 -29.19 35.58 -11.52
CA LEU A 712 -29.56 34.33 -12.17
C LEU A 712 -30.89 34.49 -12.90
N ILE A 713 -30.90 34.28 -14.21
CA ILE A 713 -32.09 34.41 -15.07
C ILE A 713 -32.53 33.01 -15.45
N ILE A 714 -33.65 32.53 -14.92
CA ILE A 714 -34.16 31.18 -15.10
C ILE A 714 -35.21 31.19 -16.21
N CYS A 715 -34.98 30.40 -17.25
CA CYS A 715 -35.96 30.14 -18.31
C CYS A 715 -37.02 29.13 -17.84
N GLY A 716 -36.58 28.04 -17.21
CA GLY A 716 -37.47 26.96 -16.83
C GLY A 716 -36.78 25.70 -16.34
N LEU A 717 -37.55 24.62 -16.24
CA LEU A 717 -37.08 23.27 -15.92
C LEU A 717 -37.33 22.31 -17.08
N GLU A 718 -36.30 21.58 -17.47
CA GLU A 718 -36.33 20.59 -18.54
C GLU A 718 -36.18 19.18 -17.96
N PHE A 719 -37.05 18.26 -18.36
CA PHE A 719 -37.08 16.88 -17.92
C PHE A 719 -36.76 15.99 -19.11
N ARG A 720 -35.59 15.37 -19.07
CA ARG A 720 -35.08 14.48 -20.12
C ARG A 720 -35.09 13.03 -19.64
N PRO A 721 -35.61 12.09 -20.45
CA PRO A 721 -35.35 10.68 -20.24
C PRO A 721 -33.84 10.38 -20.18
N THR A 722 -33.43 9.52 -19.26
CA THR A 722 -32.05 9.01 -19.16
C THR A 722 -31.96 7.52 -19.43
#